data_AF-A0A1T5F7T7-F1
#
_entry.id   AF-A0A1T5F7T7-F1
#
_cell.length_a   1.000
_cell.length_b   1.000
_cell.length_c   1.000
_cell.angle_alpha   90.00
_cell.angle_beta   90.00
_cell.angle_gamma   90.00
#
_symmetry.space_group_name_H-M   'P 1'
#
loop_
_entity.id
_entity.type
_entity.pdbx_description
1 polymer ?
#
loop_
_entity_poly.entity_id
_entity_poly.type
_entity_poly.pdbx_seq_one_letter_code
_entity_poly.pdbx_strand_id
1 'polypeptide(L)'
;MDNINTDIVRIELADDFSIAYMSDGGTMRLANSIDELEKELGERHFQRIHPRHLVNRKFLKAINSEASLVANLSNGEVLPVDKRLVEKINSKYLLFFKLKSKIMRLVNLRLGIIIFFVLVSIGARAQVSTIPEFGDGSSLDPYQIETLENLYWIAESSDRWSFHYVQTADIDASETIDWFDGKGWLPIGNDLVQFTGTFDGSGHVIENLYSHRTETMHTGLFGWVSGEFSEITYVHIRDCEIIGGSRTGALIGYLSHGAIVQNCSATGEVTGDTNVGGLIGATATGYIFSSFSSVDVEARLNVGGLVGGHHNLVESGPAGGIIKDCFAVGSVKSTASGRAGGLTSLVRKSYVVNSYSTGLVQSDGSQKGGLVGWQQYSGYIDNSNFWNEETSGMTSSAGNAVGKKTDEMQMISLYQEAGWDFLGNSENGTNDTWGINKTMNNGLPFLSWQGFKMEVEVENIPSEMTIVYGTKLLDVDFSGVVINVEGSLIFDEENLIPGVGVYIYGIEFLAERNSEKFEEYTNEIIITVEKAALTVRAKDVTRKYGESNPEFEIEYAGFVNDETSDVLTQLPIATTDADEASEPGEYDIIVFGGEADNYYLVYDDNLGVLTITISVGDKFLMTTSDLQVYPNPVLKELFVVGDGLTPECKGKLYDSSGRLIFEIKNINQSVNMSGLTNGIYFLIVNDSVFKVVKN
;
A
#
# COMPACT_ATOMS: atom_id res chain seq x y z
N MET A 1 -31.23 -77.18 -73.79
CA MET A 1 -29.90 -76.60 -74.12
C MET A 1 -29.07 -76.31 -72.87
N ASP A 2 -29.62 -76.32 -71.65
CA ASP A 2 -28.89 -75.92 -70.44
C ASP A 2 -27.79 -76.87 -69.92
N ASN A 3 -27.80 -78.17 -70.28
CA ASN A 3 -26.74 -79.10 -69.90
C ASN A 3 -25.53 -79.10 -70.84
N ILE A 4 -25.57 -78.41 -71.98
CA ILE A 4 -24.43 -78.33 -72.92
C ILE A 4 -23.46 -77.21 -72.50
N ASN A 5 -23.93 -76.20 -71.76
CA ASN A 5 -23.14 -75.00 -71.44
C ASN A 5 -22.08 -75.19 -70.34
N THR A 6 -22.22 -76.18 -69.45
CA THR A 6 -21.30 -76.36 -68.31
C THR A 6 -20.02 -77.10 -68.68
N ASP A 7 -20.06 -77.90 -69.75
CA ASP A 7 -18.95 -78.75 -70.17
C ASP A 7 -18.16 -78.16 -71.33
N ILE A 8 -18.71 -77.19 -72.08
CA ILE A 8 -17.93 -76.46 -73.07
C ILE A 8 -16.89 -75.57 -72.38
N VAL A 9 -15.62 -75.82 -72.68
CA VAL A 9 -14.46 -75.05 -72.24
C VAL A 9 -14.27 -73.82 -73.13
N ARG A 10 -14.29 -74.03 -74.44
CA ARG A 10 -14.15 -72.97 -75.45
C ARG A 10 -14.80 -73.36 -76.77
N ILE A 11 -15.08 -72.34 -77.57
CA ILE A 11 -15.53 -72.48 -78.95
C ILE A 11 -14.56 -71.73 -79.84
N GLU A 12 -14.13 -72.38 -80.92
CA GLU A 12 -13.25 -71.82 -81.93
C GLU A 12 -13.92 -71.83 -83.29
N LEU A 13 -13.81 -70.73 -84.02
CA LEU A 13 -14.22 -70.65 -85.41
C LEU A 13 -13.19 -71.40 -86.29
N ALA A 14 -13.65 -72.38 -87.06
CA ALA A 14 -12.95 -73.01 -88.18
C ALA A 14 -13.44 -72.41 -89.52
N ASP A 15 -12.95 -72.87 -90.66
CA ASP A 15 -13.16 -72.20 -91.96
C ASP A 15 -14.65 -72.05 -92.35
N ASP A 16 -15.48 -73.08 -92.13
CA ASP A 16 -16.91 -73.10 -92.48
C ASP A 16 -17.85 -73.53 -91.32
N PHE A 17 -17.32 -73.71 -90.10
CA PHE A 17 -18.09 -74.12 -88.92
C PHE A 17 -17.41 -73.70 -87.61
N SER A 18 -18.12 -73.81 -86.48
CA SER A 18 -17.52 -73.62 -85.15
C SER A 18 -17.26 -74.97 -84.47
N ILE A 19 -16.21 -75.07 -83.66
CA ILE A 19 -15.86 -76.27 -82.90
C ILE A 19 -15.97 -75.94 -81.41
N ALA A 20 -16.81 -76.67 -80.68
CA ALA A 20 -16.83 -76.65 -79.23
C ALA A 20 -15.87 -77.69 -78.67
N TYR A 21 -15.05 -77.27 -77.72
CA TYR A 21 -14.11 -78.10 -76.98
C TYR A 21 -14.69 -78.35 -75.60
N MET A 22 -14.86 -79.63 -75.25
CA MET A 22 -15.51 -80.08 -74.04
C MET A 22 -14.49 -80.36 -72.91
N SER A 23 -14.95 -80.33 -71.67
CA SER A 23 -14.14 -80.47 -70.45
C SER A 23 -13.54 -81.88 -70.28
N ASP A 24 -14.14 -82.89 -70.91
CA ASP A 24 -13.66 -84.27 -70.98
C ASP A 24 -12.60 -84.50 -72.08
N GLY A 25 -12.26 -83.46 -72.85
CA GLY A 25 -11.32 -83.51 -73.97
C GLY A 25 -11.98 -83.82 -75.33
N GLY A 26 -13.30 -84.02 -75.38
CA GLY A 26 -14.05 -84.21 -76.62
C GLY A 26 -14.19 -82.92 -77.44
N THR A 27 -14.52 -83.06 -78.73
CA THR A 27 -14.90 -81.94 -79.59
C THR A 27 -16.25 -82.18 -80.26
N MET A 28 -17.01 -81.10 -80.48
CA MET A 28 -18.31 -81.12 -81.15
C MET A 28 -18.34 -80.05 -82.24
N ARG A 29 -18.71 -80.46 -83.47
CA ARG A 29 -18.95 -79.53 -84.59
C ARG A 29 -20.29 -78.83 -84.42
N LEU A 30 -20.28 -77.50 -84.48
CA LEU A 30 -21.45 -76.62 -84.39
C LEU A 30 -21.67 -75.94 -85.75
N ALA A 31 -22.92 -75.94 -86.22
CA ALA A 31 -23.29 -75.32 -87.49
C ALA A 31 -23.40 -73.79 -87.42
N ASN A 32 -23.45 -73.21 -86.22
CA ASN A 32 -23.62 -71.77 -85.99
C ASN A 32 -22.31 -70.99 -86.08
N SER A 33 -22.42 -69.70 -86.42
CA SER A 33 -21.30 -68.77 -86.36
C SER A 33 -20.95 -68.40 -84.90
N ILE A 34 -19.74 -67.90 -84.67
CA ILE A 34 -19.31 -67.49 -83.33
C ILE A 34 -20.12 -66.33 -82.75
N ASP A 35 -20.66 -65.45 -83.61
CA ASP A 35 -21.50 -64.31 -83.21
C ASP A 35 -22.91 -64.75 -82.78
N GLU A 36 -23.45 -65.78 -83.43
CA GLU A 36 -24.72 -66.42 -83.03
C GLU A 36 -24.56 -67.13 -81.69
N LEU A 37 -23.48 -67.90 -81.54
CA LEU A 37 -23.18 -68.62 -80.30
C LEU A 37 -22.92 -67.67 -79.12
N GLU A 38 -22.28 -66.53 -79.33
CA GLU A 38 -22.09 -65.51 -78.28
C GLU A 38 -23.43 -64.99 -77.73
N LYS A 39 -24.44 -64.81 -78.61
CA LYS A 39 -25.78 -64.37 -78.22
C LYS A 39 -26.58 -65.48 -77.55
N GLU A 40 -26.51 -66.71 -78.05
CA GLU A 40 -27.24 -67.86 -77.51
C GLU A 40 -26.71 -68.29 -76.13
N LEU A 41 -25.39 -68.27 -75.94
CA LEU A 41 -24.74 -68.75 -74.71
C LEU A 41 -24.67 -67.70 -73.60
N GLY A 42 -24.81 -66.42 -73.96
CA GLY A 42 -24.91 -65.29 -73.05
C GLY A 42 -23.58 -64.82 -72.43
N GLU A 43 -23.40 -63.50 -72.37
CA GLU A 43 -22.18 -62.85 -71.86
C GLU A 43 -21.87 -63.14 -70.38
N ARG A 44 -22.85 -63.64 -69.60
CA ARG A 44 -22.65 -64.04 -68.20
C ARG A 44 -21.83 -65.32 -68.06
N HIS A 45 -21.93 -66.24 -69.03
CA HIS A 45 -21.29 -67.55 -68.97
C HIS A 45 -20.10 -67.66 -69.91
N PHE A 46 -20.16 -67.00 -71.07
CA PHE A 46 -19.08 -66.97 -72.04
C PHE A 46 -18.53 -65.55 -72.21
N GLN A 47 -17.23 -65.47 -72.50
CA GLN A 47 -16.52 -64.25 -72.84
C GLN A 47 -15.90 -64.44 -74.20
N ARG A 48 -16.26 -63.60 -75.16
CA ARG A 48 -15.50 -63.51 -76.40
C ARG A 48 -14.18 -62.85 -76.10
N ILE A 49 -13.11 -63.60 -76.31
CA ILE A 49 -11.75 -63.13 -76.05
C ILE A 49 -11.06 -62.71 -77.35
N HIS A 50 -11.49 -63.24 -78.49
CA HIS A 50 -10.94 -62.98 -79.80
C HIS A 50 -12.05 -63.10 -80.86
N PRO A 51 -11.95 -62.47 -82.04
CA PRO A 51 -12.95 -62.63 -83.10
C PRO A 51 -13.26 -64.10 -83.44
N ARG A 52 -12.29 -65.01 -83.21
CA ARG A 52 -12.40 -66.46 -83.45
C ARG A 52 -12.54 -67.33 -82.20
N HIS A 53 -12.49 -66.78 -80.99
CA HIS A 53 -12.55 -67.56 -79.76
C HIS A 53 -13.55 -67.02 -78.75
N LEU A 54 -14.47 -67.89 -78.34
CA LEU A 54 -15.46 -67.67 -77.30
C LEU A 54 -15.16 -68.65 -76.16
N VAL A 55 -14.85 -68.15 -74.97
CA VAL A 55 -14.37 -68.99 -73.85
C VAL A 55 -15.36 -68.96 -72.71
N ASN A 56 -15.62 -70.12 -72.11
CA ASN A 56 -16.44 -70.20 -70.93
C ASN A 56 -15.70 -69.58 -69.74
N ARG A 57 -16.33 -68.60 -69.08
CA ARG A 57 -15.73 -67.84 -67.98
C ARG A 57 -15.32 -68.73 -66.81
N LYS A 58 -15.99 -69.88 -66.61
CA LYS A 58 -15.63 -70.87 -65.59
C LYS A 58 -14.20 -71.42 -65.79
N PHE A 59 -13.75 -71.50 -67.03
CA PHE A 59 -12.44 -72.04 -67.39
C PHE A 59 -11.40 -70.96 -67.68
N LEU A 60 -11.77 -69.67 -67.71
CA LEU A 60 -10.84 -68.57 -67.96
C LEU A 60 -10.09 -68.21 -66.66
N LYS A 61 -8.81 -68.58 -66.54
CA LYS A 61 -7.99 -68.28 -65.36
C LYS A 61 -7.51 -66.83 -65.33
N ALA A 62 -6.99 -66.34 -66.45
CA ALA A 62 -6.47 -64.98 -66.57
C ALA A 62 -6.45 -64.52 -68.02
N ILE A 63 -6.58 -63.21 -68.23
CA ILE A 63 -6.23 -62.53 -69.50
C ILE A 63 -4.98 -61.70 -69.21
N ASN A 64 -3.88 -62.00 -69.91
CA ASN A 64 -2.63 -61.25 -69.75
C ASN A 64 -2.61 -60.06 -70.72
N SER A 65 -2.60 -58.85 -70.15
CA SER A 65 -2.73 -57.58 -70.84
C SER A 65 -1.42 -56.88 -71.19
N GLU A 66 -0.28 -57.32 -70.66
CA GLU A 66 0.93 -56.47 -70.61
C GLU A 66 2.03 -56.82 -71.62
N ALA A 67 1.98 -57.98 -72.30
CA ALA A 67 2.96 -58.28 -73.36
C ALA A 67 2.52 -59.28 -74.45
N SER A 68 1.69 -60.28 -74.13
CA SER A 68 1.45 -61.42 -75.04
C SER A 68 0.04 -61.49 -75.63
N LEU A 69 -0.92 -60.67 -75.16
CA LEU A 69 -2.33 -60.69 -75.61
C LEU A 69 -2.90 -62.11 -75.64
N VAL A 70 -2.83 -62.81 -74.50
CA VAL A 70 -3.32 -64.20 -74.37
C VAL A 70 -4.25 -64.38 -73.17
N ALA A 71 -5.15 -65.35 -73.30
CA ALA A 71 -6.02 -65.88 -72.27
C ALA A 71 -5.51 -67.26 -71.87
N ASN A 72 -5.28 -67.44 -70.57
CA ASN A 72 -4.90 -68.72 -69.99
C ASN A 72 -6.14 -69.41 -69.45
N LEU A 73 -6.37 -70.65 -69.88
CA LEU A 73 -7.49 -71.47 -69.44
C LEU A 73 -7.07 -72.42 -68.33
N SER A 74 -8.06 -72.93 -67.58
CA SER A 74 -7.81 -73.76 -66.41
C SER A 74 -7.22 -75.13 -66.75
N ASN A 75 -7.52 -75.64 -67.94
CA ASN A 75 -6.95 -76.84 -68.56
C ASN A 75 -5.51 -76.65 -69.08
N GLY A 76 -4.93 -75.45 -69.00
CA GLY A 76 -3.58 -75.14 -69.46
C GLY A 76 -3.49 -74.64 -70.91
N GLU A 77 -4.61 -74.56 -71.64
CA GLU A 77 -4.61 -73.94 -72.97
C GLU A 77 -4.33 -72.43 -72.90
N VAL A 78 -3.63 -71.93 -73.92
CA VAL A 78 -3.31 -70.51 -74.09
C VAL A 78 -3.89 -70.06 -75.42
N LEU A 79 -4.80 -69.08 -75.40
CA LEU A 79 -5.50 -68.58 -76.58
C LEU A 79 -5.20 -67.11 -76.83
N PRO A 80 -5.17 -66.64 -78.08
CA PRO A 80 -4.99 -65.22 -78.38
C PRO A 80 -6.20 -64.39 -77.93
N VAL A 81 -5.95 -63.11 -77.63
CA VAL A 81 -6.95 -62.15 -77.15
C VAL A 81 -6.93 -60.88 -78.00
N ASP A 82 -8.09 -60.32 -78.28
CA ASP A 82 -8.25 -59.04 -78.97
C ASP A 82 -7.76 -57.89 -78.08
N LYS A 83 -6.88 -57.07 -78.64
CA LYS A 83 -6.32 -55.88 -77.99
C LYS A 83 -7.40 -54.92 -77.45
N ARG A 84 -8.54 -54.78 -78.14
CA ARG A 84 -9.66 -53.90 -77.73
C ARG A 84 -10.31 -54.37 -76.43
N LEU A 85 -10.38 -55.68 -76.19
CA LEU A 85 -10.92 -56.23 -74.96
C LEU A 85 -10.01 -55.89 -73.76
N VAL A 86 -8.70 -55.99 -73.96
CA VAL A 86 -7.69 -55.64 -72.96
C VAL A 86 -7.76 -54.17 -72.57
N GLU A 87 -7.88 -53.27 -73.55
CA GLU A 87 -8.04 -51.83 -73.31
C GLU A 87 -9.30 -51.51 -72.48
N LYS A 88 -10.42 -52.20 -72.77
CA LYS A 88 -11.68 -52.06 -72.01
C LYS A 88 -11.53 -52.54 -70.56
N ILE A 89 -10.84 -53.65 -70.33
CA ILE A 89 -10.58 -54.18 -68.97
C ILE A 89 -9.71 -53.19 -68.17
N ASN A 90 -8.60 -52.73 -68.76
CA ASN A 90 -7.66 -51.83 -68.08
C ASN A 90 -8.30 -50.49 -67.67
N SER A 91 -9.19 -49.94 -68.49
CA SER A 91 -9.92 -48.69 -68.18
C SER A 91 -10.78 -48.79 -66.90
N LYS A 92 -11.36 -49.97 -66.63
CA LYS A 92 -12.24 -50.22 -65.49
C LYS A 92 -11.48 -50.39 -64.18
N TYR A 93 -10.30 -51.03 -64.24
CA TYR A 93 -9.39 -51.17 -63.08
C TYR A 93 -8.83 -49.82 -62.62
N LEU A 94 -8.50 -48.92 -63.55
CA LEU A 94 -7.98 -47.58 -63.22
C LEU A 94 -9.01 -46.73 -62.46
N LEU A 95 -10.29 -46.84 -62.82
CA LEU A 95 -11.38 -46.13 -62.14
C LEU A 95 -11.57 -46.61 -60.70
N PHE A 96 -11.52 -47.93 -60.48
CA PHE A 96 -11.63 -48.55 -59.16
C PHE A 96 -10.47 -48.13 -58.24
N PHE A 97 -9.24 -48.07 -58.78
CA PHE A 97 -8.06 -47.67 -58.01
C PHE A 97 -8.13 -46.19 -57.56
N LYS A 98 -8.60 -45.29 -58.43
CA LYS A 98 -8.81 -43.87 -58.09
C LYS A 98 -9.84 -43.69 -56.97
N LEU A 99 -10.92 -44.48 -56.97
CA LEU A 99 -11.96 -44.41 -55.95
C LEU A 99 -11.47 -44.91 -54.59
N LYS A 100 -10.75 -46.05 -54.57
CA LYS A 100 -10.13 -46.62 -53.36
C LYS A 100 -9.11 -45.67 -52.73
N SER A 101 -8.29 -45.01 -53.54
CA SER A 101 -7.31 -44.01 -53.10
C SER A 101 -7.96 -42.80 -52.40
N LYS A 102 -9.05 -42.26 -52.96
CA LYS A 102 -9.79 -41.13 -52.35
C LYS A 102 -10.40 -41.49 -50.99
N ILE A 103 -11.02 -42.67 -50.87
CA ILE A 103 -11.64 -43.13 -49.62
C ILE A 103 -10.57 -43.38 -48.56
N MET A 104 -9.45 -44.00 -48.93
CA MET A 104 -8.36 -44.28 -47.99
C MET A 104 -7.68 -43.00 -47.48
N ARG A 105 -7.57 -41.95 -48.31
CA ARG A 105 -7.10 -40.62 -47.87
C ARG A 105 -8.05 -39.97 -46.87
N LEU A 106 -9.36 -40.06 -47.08
CA LEU A 106 -10.37 -39.51 -46.17
C LEU A 106 -10.40 -40.23 -44.81
N VAL A 107 -10.24 -41.56 -44.81
CA VAL A 107 -10.17 -42.35 -43.57
C VAL A 107 -8.88 -42.06 -42.82
N ASN A 108 -7.73 -42.01 -43.50
CA ASN A 108 -6.44 -41.70 -42.86
C ASN A 108 -6.39 -40.28 -42.31
N LEU A 109 -7.03 -39.30 -42.97
CA LEU A 109 -7.11 -37.93 -42.47
C LEU A 109 -7.95 -37.83 -41.20
N ARG A 110 -9.11 -38.51 -41.15
CA ARG A 110 -9.97 -38.55 -39.94
C ARG A 110 -9.35 -39.34 -38.80
N LEU A 111 -8.71 -40.48 -39.10
CA LEU A 111 -8.01 -41.27 -38.10
C LEU A 111 -6.78 -40.52 -37.56
N GLY A 112 -6.06 -39.81 -38.43
CA GLY A 112 -4.94 -38.95 -38.04
C GLY A 112 -5.34 -37.80 -37.14
N ILE A 113 -6.49 -37.14 -37.41
CA ILE A 113 -7.02 -36.07 -36.54
C ILE A 113 -7.45 -36.63 -35.18
N ILE A 114 -8.15 -37.77 -35.13
CA ILE A 114 -8.57 -38.39 -33.87
C ILE A 114 -7.35 -38.86 -33.06
N ILE A 115 -6.36 -39.49 -33.70
CA ILE A 115 -5.11 -39.89 -33.06
C ILE A 115 -4.31 -38.67 -32.59
N PHE A 116 -4.33 -37.55 -33.33
CA PHE A 116 -3.71 -36.30 -32.90
C PHE A 116 -4.38 -35.73 -31.65
N PHE A 117 -5.72 -35.65 -31.59
CA PHE A 117 -6.42 -35.19 -30.39
C PHE A 117 -6.28 -36.15 -29.20
N VAL A 118 -6.23 -37.46 -29.44
CA VAL A 118 -6.00 -38.49 -28.41
C VAL A 118 -4.54 -38.50 -27.93
N LEU A 119 -3.55 -38.25 -28.80
CA LEU A 119 -2.14 -38.10 -28.41
C LEU A 119 -1.85 -36.75 -27.74
N VAL A 120 -2.58 -35.68 -28.08
CA VAL A 120 -2.50 -34.40 -27.35
C VAL A 120 -3.15 -34.50 -25.96
N SER A 121 -4.08 -35.44 -25.75
CA SER A 121 -4.71 -35.69 -24.44
C SER A 121 -4.10 -36.84 -23.63
N ILE A 122 -3.23 -37.67 -24.22
CA ILE A 122 -2.53 -38.79 -23.55
C ILE A 122 -0.99 -38.61 -23.58
N GLY A 123 -0.48 -37.66 -24.35
CA GLY A 123 0.89 -37.20 -24.19
C GLY A 123 1.00 -36.50 -22.85
N ALA A 124 2.00 -36.87 -22.04
CA ALA A 124 2.51 -35.99 -21.00
C ALA A 124 2.48 -34.55 -21.53
N ARG A 125 1.85 -33.63 -20.82
CA ARG A 125 1.99 -32.21 -21.14
C ARG A 125 3.48 -31.94 -21.10
N ALA A 126 4.11 -31.85 -22.27
CA ALA A 126 5.50 -31.44 -22.34
C ALA A 126 5.55 -30.04 -21.75
N GLN A 127 6.41 -29.81 -20.77
CA GLN A 127 6.57 -28.49 -20.17
C GLN A 127 6.82 -27.46 -21.29
N VAL A 128 5.96 -26.44 -21.36
CA VAL A 128 6.03 -25.43 -22.42
C VAL A 128 6.84 -24.25 -21.88
N SER A 129 7.96 -23.97 -22.53
CA SER A 129 8.78 -22.78 -22.25
C SER A 129 8.34 -21.67 -23.21
N THR A 130 7.94 -20.52 -22.65
CA THR A 130 7.45 -19.37 -23.43
C THR A 130 8.24 -18.12 -23.07
N ILE A 131 8.84 -17.48 -24.07
CA ILE A 131 9.52 -16.19 -23.87
C ILE A 131 8.51 -15.12 -23.39
N PRO A 132 8.86 -14.29 -22.40
CA PRO A 132 8.10 -13.10 -22.05
C PRO A 132 7.78 -12.22 -23.28
N GLU A 133 6.56 -11.72 -23.37
CA GLU A 133 6.16 -10.82 -24.47
C GLU A 133 6.80 -9.43 -24.33
N PHE A 134 7.06 -9.01 -23.09
CA PHE A 134 7.59 -7.68 -22.75
C PHE A 134 8.88 -7.74 -21.93
N GLY A 135 9.68 -6.68 -22.04
CA GLY A 135 11.00 -6.55 -21.46
C GLY A 135 12.12 -7.07 -22.36
N ASP A 136 13.31 -6.50 -22.21
CA ASP A 136 14.55 -6.97 -22.87
C ASP A 136 15.55 -7.62 -21.89
N GLY A 137 15.21 -7.62 -20.60
CA GLY A 137 16.02 -8.21 -19.53
C GLY A 137 17.11 -7.29 -19.01
N SER A 138 17.18 -6.03 -19.48
CA SER A 138 17.99 -4.99 -18.88
C SER A 138 17.36 -4.45 -17.59
N SER A 139 18.12 -3.74 -16.77
CA SER A 139 17.61 -3.15 -15.53
C SER A 139 16.59 -2.03 -15.75
N LEU A 140 16.54 -1.45 -16.95
CA LEU A 140 15.57 -0.41 -17.31
C LEU A 140 14.28 -0.99 -17.93
N ASP A 141 14.35 -2.22 -18.44
CA ASP A 141 13.22 -2.91 -19.07
C ASP A 141 13.28 -4.43 -18.76
N PRO A 142 13.05 -4.80 -17.49
CA PRO A 142 13.13 -6.20 -17.06
C PRO A 142 12.09 -7.06 -17.78
N TYR A 143 12.42 -8.34 -18.00
CA TYR A 143 11.48 -9.30 -18.55
C TYR A 143 10.26 -9.45 -17.64
N GLN A 144 9.06 -9.34 -18.20
CA GLN A 144 7.79 -9.44 -17.47
C GLN A 144 7.33 -10.90 -17.38
N ILE A 145 7.21 -11.41 -16.16
CA ILE A 145 6.83 -12.80 -15.88
C ILE A 145 5.36 -12.83 -15.49
N GLU A 146 4.51 -13.23 -16.43
CA GLU A 146 3.05 -13.27 -16.23
C GLU A 146 2.56 -14.71 -16.00
N THR A 147 3.24 -15.72 -16.54
CA THR A 147 2.77 -17.11 -16.50
C THR A 147 3.83 -18.11 -16.02
N LEU A 148 3.39 -19.32 -15.67
CA LEU A 148 4.27 -20.45 -15.33
C LEU A 148 5.23 -20.79 -16.47
N GLU A 149 4.81 -20.67 -17.72
CA GLU A 149 5.65 -20.91 -18.90
C GLU A 149 6.74 -19.83 -19.07
N ASN A 150 6.47 -18.57 -18.68
CA ASN A 150 7.50 -17.53 -18.62
C ASN A 150 8.51 -17.80 -17.50
N LEU A 151 8.03 -18.22 -16.33
CA LEU A 151 8.90 -18.57 -15.22
C LEU A 151 9.79 -19.77 -15.58
N TYR A 152 9.21 -20.81 -16.21
CA TYR A 152 9.96 -21.97 -16.69
C TYR A 152 10.95 -21.61 -17.80
N TRP A 153 10.61 -20.64 -18.66
CA TRP A 153 11.54 -20.11 -19.64
C TRP A 153 12.82 -19.61 -18.98
N ILE A 154 12.77 -18.94 -17.82
CA ILE A 154 13.99 -18.58 -17.09
C ILE A 154 14.77 -19.84 -16.67
N ALA A 155 14.10 -20.80 -16.04
CA ALA A 155 14.72 -22.01 -15.47
C ALA A 155 15.39 -22.91 -16.51
N GLU A 156 14.90 -22.94 -17.73
CA GLU A 156 15.34 -23.88 -18.76
C GLU A 156 16.75 -23.60 -19.31
N SER A 157 17.28 -22.36 -19.22
CA SER A 157 18.64 -22.06 -19.71
C SER A 157 19.36 -21.01 -18.86
N SER A 158 20.59 -21.36 -18.49
CA SER A 158 21.48 -20.54 -17.67
C SER A 158 21.96 -19.25 -18.34
N ASP A 159 21.88 -19.14 -19.67
CA ASP A 159 22.22 -17.91 -20.40
C ASP A 159 21.31 -16.73 -20.03
N ARG A 160 20.21 -17.01 -19.32
CA ARG A 160 19.20 -16.04 -18.89
C ARG A 160 19.35 -15.62 -17.42
N TRP A 161 20.17 -16.31 -16.64
CA TRP A 161 20.21 -16.14 -15.17
C TRP A 161 20.95 -14.89 -14.67
N SER A 162 21.43 -14.05 -15.60
CA SER A 162 22.01 -12.73 -15.30
C SER A 162 21.09 -11.55 -15.66
N PHE A 163 19.90 -11.81 -16.22
CA PHE A 163 18.95 -10.75 -16.59
C PHE A 163 18.09 -10.30 -15.41
N HIS A 164 17.34 -9.22 -15.64
CA HIS A 164 16.41 -8.62 -14.69
C HIS A 164 14.96 -9.04 -15.01
N TYR A 165 14.19 -9.34 -13.98
CA TYR A 165 12.84 -9.88 -14.07
C TYR A 165 11.88 -9.15 -13.14
N VAL A 166 10.63 -8.98 -13.60
CA VAL A 166 9.53 -8.48 -12.78
C VAL A 166 8.28 -9.35 -13.00
N GLN A 167 7.63 -9.80 -11.94
CA GLN A 167 6.36 -10.52 -12.03
C GLN A 167 5.21 -9.54 -12.21
N THR A 168 4.26 -9.86 -13.07
CA THR A 168 3.12 -8.98 -13.41
C THR A 168 1.75 -9.60 -13.14
N ALA A 169 1.73 -10.86 -12.73
CA ALA A 169 0.52 -11.59 -12.34
C ALA A 169 0.86 -12.71 -11.36
N ASP A 170 -0.14 -13.18 -10.61
CA ASP A 170 0.00 -14.38 -9.79
C ASP A 170 0.19 -15.63 -10.68
N ILE A 171 1.03 -16.56 -10.24
CA ILE A 171 1.42 -17.75 -11.01
C ILE A 171 0.97 -19.00 -10.27
N ASP A 172 0.07 -19.79 -10.87
CA ASP A 172 -0.23 -21.15 -10.39
C ASP A 172 0.80 -22.14 -10.94
N ALA A 173 1.64 -22.68 -10.05
CA ALA A 173 2.66 -23.67 -10.36
C ALA A 173 2.21 -25.12 -10.13
N SER A 174 0.90 -25.37 -9.96
CA SER A 174 0.36 -26.71 -9.68
C SER A 174 0.75 -27.76 -10.73
N GLU A 175 0.94 -27.36 -12.00
CA GLU A 175 1.37 -28.26 -13.07
C GLU A 175 2.78 -28.83 -12.85
N THR A 176 3.60 -28.18 -12.01
CA THR A 176 4.97 -28.63 -11.74
C THR A 176 5.00 -30.04 -11.15
N ILE A 177 3.96 -30.49 -10.46
CA ILE A 177 3.89 -31.85 -9.87
C ILE A 177 4.16 -32.97 -10.88
N ASP A 178 3.72 -32.81 -12.13
CA ASP A 178 3.87 -33.81 -13.19
C ASP A 178 5.15 -33.63 -14.02
N TRP A 179 5.94 -32.58 -13.76
CA TRP A 179 7.13 -32.27 -14.55
C TRP A 179 8.29 -33.23 -14.25
N PHE A 180 9.09 -33.53 -15.30
CA PHE A 180 10.31 -34.33 -15.22
C PHE A 180 10.14 -35.68 -14.52
N ASP A 181 9.13 -36.44 -14.93
CA ASP A 181 8.76 -37.73 -14.33
C ASP A 181 8.39 -37.62 -12.84
N GLY A 182 7.62 -36.58 -12.49
CA GLY A 182 7.17 -36.32 -11.12
C GLY A 182 8.24 -35.75 -10.19
N LYS A 183 9.36 -35.25 -10.74
CA LYS A 183 10.42 -34.61 -9.94
C LYS A 183 10.16 -33.14 -9.67
N GLY A 184 9.21 -32.52 -10.36
CA GLY A 184 8.86 -31.15 -10.09
C GLY A 184 9.75 -30.10 -10.74
N TRP A 185 9.59 -28.87 -10.26
CA TRP A 185 10.30 -27.66 -10.67
C TRP A 185 11.82 -27.86 -10.82
N LEU A 186 12.43 -27.20 -11.81
CA LEU A 186 13.89 -27.16 -11.98
C LEU A 186 14.42 -25.84 -11.38
N PRO A 187 15.28 -25.88 -10.34
CA PRO A 187 15.77 -24.66 -9.70
C PRO A 187 16.53 -23.73 -10.65
N ILE A 188 16.30 -22.42 -10.52
CA ILE A 188 17.03 -21.36 -11.23
C ILE A 188 18.36 -21.09 -10.53
N GLY A 189 19.49 -21.24 -11.22
CA GLY A 189 20.82 -21.15 -10.61
C GLY A 189 21.28 -22.49 -10.02
N ASN A 190 22.53 -22.86 -10.27
CA ASN A 190 23.13 -24.13 -9.82
C ASN A 190 24.65 -23.99 -9.56
N ASP A 191 25.33 -25.12 -9.30
CA ASP A 191 26.76 -25.16 -9.04
C ASP A 191 27.65 -24.67 -10.19
N LEU A 192 27.20 -24.84 -11.44
CA LEU A 192 27.94 -24.44 -12.63
C LEU A 192 27.71 -22.97 -12.99
N VAL A 193 26.47 -22.52 -12.90
CA VAL A 193 26.06 -21.14 -13.20
C VAL A 193 25.08 -20.67 -12.15
N GLN A 194 25.46 -19.69 -11.35
CA GLN A 194 24.59 -19.09 -10.34
C GLN A 194 23.63 -18.09 -10.97
N PHE A 195 22.49 -17.86 -10.33
CA PHE A 195 21.65 -16.71 -10.64
C PHE A 195 22.32 -15.45 -10.11
N THR A 196 22.59 -14.51 -11.02
CA THR A 196 23.31 -13.25 -10.77
C THR A 196 22.45 -12.02 -11.10
N GLY A 197 21.29 -12.23 -11.70
CA GLY A 197 20.33 -11.18 -12.06
C GLY A 197 19.46 -10.71 -10.90
N THR A 198 18.36 -10.02 -11.21
CA THR A 198 17.35 -9.59 -10.22
C THR A 198 15.99 -10.18 -10.53
N PHE A 199 15.19 -10.46 -9.50
CA PHE A 199 13.81 -10.91 -9.64
C PHE A 199 12.93 -10.18 -8.64
N ASP A 200 12.08 -9.29 -9.15
CA ASP A 200 11.07 -8.56 -8.38
C ASP A 200 9.70 -9.21 -8.56
N GLY A 201 9.14 -9.79 -7.50
CA GLY A 201 7.81 -10.39 -7.53
C GLY A 201 6.67 -9.37 -7.53
N SER A 202 6.95 -8.08 -7.27
CA SER A 202 5.96 -6.99 -7.23
C SER A 202 4.73 -7.27 -6.36
N GLY A 203 4.87 -8.14 -5.35
CA GLY A 203 3.81 -8.53 -4.42
C GLY A 203 2.89 -9.64 -4.94
N HIS A 204 3.11 -10.14 -6.16
CA HIS A 204 2.39 -11.27 -6.72
C HIS A 204 2.83 -12.60 -6.08
N VAL A 205 1.93 -13.59 -6.11
CA VAL A 205 2.17 -14.90 -5.51
C VAL A 205 2.55 -15.95 -6.55
N ILE A 206 3.38 -16.90 -6.15
CA ILE A 206 3.64 -18.16 -6.87
C ILE A 206 3.04 -19.28 -6.02
N GLU A 207 1.93 -19.86 -6.47
CA GLU A 207 1.16 -20.85 -5.71
C GLU A 207 1.53 -22.29 -6.11
N ASN A 208 1.41 -23.24 -5.19
CA ASN A 208 1.46 -24.69 -5.45
C ASN A 208 2.77 -25.18 -6.09
N LEU A 209 3.90 -24.53 -5.79
CA LEU A 209 5.20 -24.93 -6.32
C LEU A 209 5.62 -26.31 -5.78
N TYR A 210 5.83 -27.27 -6.67
CA TYR A 210 6.23 -28.63 -6.32
C TYR A 210 7.65 -28.96 -6.82
N SER A 211 8.50 -29.52 -5.95
CA SER A 211 9.85 -29.99 -6.33
C SER A 211 10.34 -31.15 -5.49
N HIS A 212 10.44 -32.36 -6.05
CA HIS A 212 10.90 -33.58 -5.38
C HIS A 212 12.23 -34.06 -5.97
N ARG A 213 13.32 -33.49 -5.46
CA ARG A 213 14.70 -33.64 -5.97
C ARG A 213 15.69 -33.96 -4.85
N THR A 214 15.51 -35.11 -4.20
CA THR A 214 16.35 -35.57 -3.07
C THR A 214 17.85 -35.65 -3.37
N GLU A 215 18.23 -35.87 -4.62
CA GLU A 215 19.63 -35.96 -5.07
C GLU A 215 20.25 -34.59 -5.39
N THR A 216 19.46 -33.51 -5.44
CA THR A 216 19.93 -32.18 -5.85
C THR A 216 20.39 -31.38 -4.64
N MET A 217 21.61 -30.85 -4.72
CA MET A 217 22.07 -29.80 -3.83
C MET A 217 21.52 -28.48 -4.35
N HIS A 218 21.03 -27.61 -3.47
CA HIS A 218 20.44 -26.31 -3.83
C HIS A 218 19.04 -26.43 -4.45
N THR A 219 18.06 -26.78 -3.62
CA THR A 219 16.66 -26.89 -4.06
C THR A 219 15.83 -25.72 -3.52
N GLY A 220 14.98 -25.17 -4.38
CA GLY A 220 14.05 -24.06 -4.17
C GLY A 220 13.55 -23.55 -5.52
N LEU A 221 12.78 -22.46 -5.54
CA LEU A 221 12.49 -21.74 -6.80
C LEU A 221 13.81 -21.37 -7.49
N PHE A 222 14.73 -20.80 -6.71
CA PHE A 222 16.13 -20.60 -7.06
C PHE A 222 17.00 -21.65 -6.36
N GLY A 223 17.92 -22.27 -7.09
CA GLY A 223 18.91 -23.15 -6.50
C GLY A 223 20.00 -22.32 -5.81
N TRP A 224 20.78 -21.57 -6.59
CA TRP A 224 21.88 -20.76 -6.06
C TRP A 224 21.84 -19.33 -6.60
N VAL A 225 21.64 -18.36 -5.70
CA VAL A 225 21.73 -16.92 -5.95
C VAL A 225 23.04 -16.35 -5.41
N SER A 226 23.77 -15.58 -6.23
CA SER A 226 25.09 -15.10 -5.89
C SER A 226 25.46 -13.80 -6.60
N GLY A 227 25.94 -12.81 -5.85
CA GLY A 227 26.49 -11.56 -6.38
C GLY A 227 25.94 -10.33 -5.68
N GLU A 228 26.77 -9.29 -5.54
CA GLU A 228 26.42 -8.05 -4.80
C GLU A 228 25.31 -7.23 -5.46
N PHE A 229 24.99 -7.52 -6.73
CA PHE A 229 23.91 -6.90 -7.48
C PHE A 229 22.72 -7.84 -7.71
N SER A 230 22.75 -9.02 -7.10
CA SER A 230 21.69 -10.02 -7.25
C SER A 230 20.66 -9.84 -6.15
N GLU A 231 19.45 -9.51 -6.55
CA GLU A 231 18.36 -9.12 -5.66
C GLU A 231 17.11 -9.95 -5.95
N ILE A 232 16.55 -10.55 -4.91
CA ILE A 232 15.26 -11.24 -4.95
C ILE A 232 14.31 -10.49 -4.02
N THR A 233 13.34 -9.78 -4.58
CA THR A 233 12.47 -8.86 -3.85
C THR A 233 11.01 -9.19 -4.06
N TYR A 234 10.17 -9.04 -3.03
CA TYR A 234 8.71 -9.17 -3.13
C TYR A 234 8.20 -10.49 -3.74
N VAL A 235 8.95 -11.59 -3.55
CA VAL A 235 8.55 -12.92 -4.02
C VAL A 235 7.84 -13.66 -2.90
N HIS A 236 6.59 -14.07 -3.17
CA HIS A 236 5.74 -14.76 -2.21
C HIS A 236 5.37 -16.15 -2.74
N ILE A 237 5.91 -17.20 -2.10
CA ILE A 237 5.56 -18.59 -2.44
C ILE A 237 4.41 -19.05 -1.53
N ARG A 238 3.28 -19.46 -2.11
CA ARG A 238 2.14 -19.98 -1.37
C ARG A 238 1.98 -21.48 -1.58
N ASP A 239 1.71 -22.20 -0.49
CA ASP A 239 1.33 -23.62 -0.53
C ASP A 239 2.34 -24.52 -1.29
N CYS A 240 3.65 -24.35 -1.06
CA CYS A 240 4.66 -25.18 -1.72
C CYS A 240 4.83 -26.56 -1.09
N GLU A 241 5.28 -27.54 -1.89
CA GLU A 241 5.74 -28.85 -1.44
C GLU A 241 7.13 -29.13 -2.04
N ILE A 242 8.19 -28.97 -1.22
CA ILE A 242 9.57 -29.05 -1.69
C ILE A 242 10.34 -30.10 -0.89
N ILE A 243 10.80 -31.14 -1.57
CA ILE A 243 11.69 -32.16 -1.05
C ILE A 243 13.03 -32.08 -1.79
N GLY A 244 14.09 -31.70 -1.10
CA GLY A 244 15.44 -31.53 -1.67
C GLY A 244 16.52 -32.31 -0.93
N GLY A 245 17.74 -32.26 -1.45
CA GLY A 245 18.93 -32.79 -0.78
C GLY A 245 19.48 -31.85 0.29
N SER A 246 20.75 -31.46 0.12
CA SER A 246 21.41 -30.46 0.98
C SER A 246 21.08 -29.04 0.51
N ARG A 247 20.94 -28.09 1.44
CA ARG A 247 20.67 -26.66 1.17
C ARG A 247 19.35 -26.51 0.41
N THR A 248 18.26 -26.76 1.11
CA THR A 248 16.90 -26.75 0.57
C THR A 248 16.10 -25.67 1.25
N GLY A 249 15.48 -24.78 0.48
CA GLY A 249 14.50 -23.82 0.98
C GLY A 249 13.40 -23.60 -0.04
N ALA A 250 12.28 -22.98 0.36
CA ALA A 250 11.19 -22.77 -0.58
C ALA A 250 11.60 -21.82 -1.71
N LEU A 251 12.22 -20.70 -1.35
CA LEU A 251 12.62 -19.67 -2.30
C LEU A 251 14.03 -19.91 -2.83
N ILE A 252 15.01 -20.12 -1.95
CA ILE A 252 16.43 -20.22 -2.34
C ILE A 252 17.11 -21.42 -1.66
N GLY A 253 17.79 -22.25 -2.44
CA GLY A 253 18.66 -23.29 -1.89
C GLY A 253 19.90 -22.71 -1.18
N TYR A 254 20.67 -21.88 -1.87
CA TYR A 254 21.90 -21.25 -1.36
C TYR A 254 22.06 -19.78 -1.76
N LEU A 255 22.29 -18.91 -0.78
CA LEU A 255 22.49 -17.46 -0.95
C LEU A 255 23.95 -17.06 -0.59
N SER A 256 24.61 -16.28 -1.44
CA SER A 256 26.05 -15.98 -1.23
C SER A 256 26.54 -14.70 -1.92
N HIS A 257 27.79 -14.33 -1.64
CA HIS A 257 28.54 -13.25 -2.28
C HIS A 257 27.79 -11.91 -2.34
N GLY A 258 27.13 -11.55 -1.23
CA GLY A 258 26.46 -10.26 -1.09
C GLY A 258 25.07 -10.17 -1.73
N ALA A 259 24.53 -11.27 -2.25
CA ALA A 259 23.16 -11.28 -2.77
C ALA A 259 22.13 -10.95 -1.69
N ILE A 260 21.07 -10.25 -2.09
CA ILE A 260 20.04 -9.69 -1.22
C ILE A 260 18.71 -10.42 -1.44
N VAL A 261 18.03 -10.74 -0.34
CA VAL A 261 16.65 -11.20 -0.31
C VAL A 261 15.86 -10.26 0.58
N GLN A 262 14.81 -9.63 0.05
CA GLN A 262 14.07 -8.61 0.78
C GLN A 262 12.57 -8.69 0.51
N ASN A 263 11.75 -8.53 1.55
CA ASN A 263 10.28 -8.53 1.42
C ASN A 263 9.72 -9.83 0.80
N CYS A 264 10.34 -10.97 1.12
CA CYS A 264 9.95 -12.26 0.55
C CYS A 264 9.27 -13.14 1.61
N SER A 265 8.42 -14.07 1.15
CA SER A 265 7.79 -15.04 2.05
C SER A 265 7.53 -16.41 1.44
N ALA A 266 7.33 -17.40 2.31
CA ALA A 266 6.91 -18.74 1.93
C ALA A 266 5.92 -19.36 2.93
N THR A 267 5.02 -20.20 2.42
CA THR A 267 4.11 -21.09 3.16
C THR A 267 4.09 -22.47 2.50
N GLY A 268 3.78 -23.53 3.25
CA GLY A 268 3.77 -24.91 2.77
C GLY A 268 4.72 -25.82 3.55
N GLU A 269 5.29 -26.82 2.88
CA GLU A 269 6.15 -27.83 3.48
C GLU A 269 7.50 -27.93 2.77
N VAL A 270 8.59 -27.96 3.54
CA VAL A 270 9.95 -28.14 3.00
C VAL A 270 10.67 -29.25 3.76
N THR A 271 11.11 -30.28 3.04
CA THR A 271 11.88 -31.41 3.58
C THR A 271 13.25 -31.52 2.92
N GLY A 272 14.30 -31.85 3.68
CA GLY A 272 15.60 -32.17 3.10
C GLY A 272 16.61 -32.88 4.00
N ASP A 273 17.86 -32.99 3.54
CA ASP A 273 18.91 -33.71 4.25
C ASP A 273 19.63 -32.84 5.29
N THR A 274 20.29 -31.77 4.85
CA THR A 274 21.07 -30.88 5.73
C THR A 274 20.99 -29.43 5.28
N ASN A 275 20.87 -28.52 6.25
CA ASN A 275 20.64 -27.09 6.04
C ASN A 275 19.36 -26.86 5.25
N VAL A 276 18.24 -27.13 5.93
CA VAL A 276 16.91 -26.93 5.38
C VAL A 276 16.27 -25.75 6.09
N GLY A 277 15.84 -24.76 5.31
CA GLY A 277 15.16 -23.58 5.82
C GLY A 277 13.79 -23.44 5.18
N GLY A 278 12.85 -22.80 5.87
CA GLY A 278 11.54 -22.56 5.27
C GLY A 278 11.61 -21.64 4.04
N LEU A 279 12.41 -20.56 4.11
CA LEU A 279 12.62 -19.66 2.98
C LEU A 279 13.93 -19.95 2.24
N ILE A 280 15.03 -20.12 2.99
CA ILE A 280 16.39 -20.25 2.43
C ILE A 280 17.11 -21.45 3.04
N GLY A 281 17.66 -22.35 2.22
CA GLY A 281 18.39 -23.52 2.72
C GLY A 281 19.66 -23.16 3.49
N ALA A 282 20.54 -22.37 2.89
CA ALA A 282 21.74 -21.86 3.57
C ALA A 282 22.22 -20.52 3.01
N THR A 283 22.99 -19.80 3.82
CA THR A 283 23.70 -18.58 3.38
C THR A 283 25.14 -18.55 3.89
N ALA A 284 26.04 -17.86 3.19
CA ALA A 284 27.43 -17.64 3.64
C ALA A 284 27.80 -16.16 3.78
N THR A 285 27.34 -15.29 2.89
CA THR A 285 27.55 -13.83 2.93
C THR A 285 26.36 -13.08 2.29
N GLY A 286 25.17 -13.68 2.28
CA GLY A 286 23.96 -13.04 1.77
C GLY A 286 23.27 -12.18 2.83
N TYR A 287 22.45 -11.25 2.36
CA TYR A 287 21.67 -10.35 3.19
C TYR A 287 20.17 -10.68 3.08
N ILE A 288 19.51 -10.84 4.22
CA ILE A 288 18.10 -11.22 4.28
C ILE A 288 17.40 -10.18 5.15
N PHE A 289 16.45 -9.46 4.55
CA PHE A 289 15.76 -8.33 5.16
C PHE A 289 14.25 -8.50 5.09
N SER A 290 13.54 -8.10 6.14
CA SER A 290 12.09 -7.88 6.06
C SER A 290 11.34 -9.05 5.44
N SER A 291 11.71 -10.28 5.79
CA SER A 291 11.22 -11.51 5.12
C SER A 291 10.77 -12.54 6.15
N PHE A 292 9.83 -13.40 5.77
CA PHE A 292 9.29 -14.37 6.71
C PHE A 292 8.99 -15.75 6.14
N SER A 293 8.81 -16.72 7.03
CA SER A 293 8.43 -18.08 6.68
C SER A 293 7.36 -18.62 7.63
N SER A 294 6.30 -19.17 7.05
CA SER A 294 5.30 -19.97 7.78
C SER A 294 5.35 -21.45 7.35
N VAL A 295 6.46 -21.86 6.73
CA VAL A 295 6.68 -23.21 6.23
C VAL A 295 6.95 -24.18 7.37
N ASP A 296 6.36 -25.36 7.32
CA ASP A 296 6.75 -26.49 8.17
C ASP A 296 7.99 -27.17 7.58
N VAL A 297 9.08 -27.21 8.36
CA VAL A 297 10.41 -27.60 7.89
C VAL A 297 10.88 -28.89 8.56
N GLU A 298 11.18 -29.92 7.76
CA GLU A 298 11.81 -31.15 8.23
C GLU A 298 13.21 -31.32 7.62
N ALA A 299 14.21 -31.63 8.45
CA ALA A 299 15.55 -31.99 7.98
C ALA A 299 16.06 -33.25 8.67
N ARG A 300 16.98 -33.97 8.02
CA ARG A 300 17.75 -35.00 8.73
C ARG A 300 18.70 -34.39 9.77
N LEU A 301 19.41 -33.31 9.41
CA LEU A 301 20.43 -32.68 10.27
C LEU A 301 20.08 -31.24 10.70
N ASN A 302 20.51 -30.24 9.92
CA ASN A 302 20.38 -28.83 10.32
C ASN A 302 19.08 -28.25 9.77
N VAL A 303 18.24 -27.71 10.65
CA VAL A 303 16.93 -27.14 10.33
C VAL A 303 16.74 -25.76 10.95
N GLY A 304 16.18 -24.83 10.18
CA GLY A 304 15.75 -23.52 10.67
C GLY A 304 14.41 -23.09 10.05
N GLY A 305 13.59 -22.33 10.77
CA GLY A 305 12.27 -21.97 10.26
C GLY A 305 12.32 -20.98 9.09
N LEU A 306 13.30 -20.07 9.09
CA LEU A 306 13.57 -19.17 7.96
C LEU A 306 14.78 -19.64 7.15
N VAL A 307 15.91 -19.87 7.83
CA VAL A 307 17.20 -20.19 7.20
C VAL A 307 17.78 -21.47 7.78
N GLY A 308 18.09 -22.46 6.96
CA GLY A 308 18.62 -23.74 7.45
C GLY A 308 20.01 -23.64 8.09
N GLY A 309 20.83 -22.67 7.72
CA GLY A 309 22.02 -22.30 8.49
C GLY A 309 22.94 -21.30 7.77
N HIS A 310 23.62 -20.48 8.57
CA HIS A 310 24.62 -19.53 8.08
C HIS A 310 26.02 -20.13 8.18
N HIS A 311 26.62 -20.49 7.05
CA HIS A 311 27.87 -21.25 6.96
C HIS A 311 29.00 -20.44 6.31
N ASN A 312 29.33 -19.26 6.87
CA ASN A 312 30.48 -18.52 6.38
C ASN A 312 31.79 -19.30 6.70
N LEU A 313 32.33 -19.99 5.70
CA LEU A 313 33.52 -20.82 5.82
C LEU A 313 34.82 -20.02 5.70
N VAL A 314 34.76 -18.72 5.37
CA VAL A 314 35.96 -17.90 5.21
C VAL A 314 36.57 -17.62 6.59
N GLU A 315 37.69 -18.28 6.89
CA GLU A 315 38.37 -18.19 8.20
C GLU A 315 39.02 -16.82 8.43
N SER A 316 39.40 -16.08 7.37
CA SER A 316 39.97 -14.72 7.43
C SER A 316 39.20 -13.74 6.53
N GLY A 317 38.57 -12.72 7.13
CA GLY A 317 37.76 -11.71 6.44
C GLY A 317 36.66 -11.17 7.37
N PRO A 318 36.03 -10.02 7.06
CA PRO A 318 34.93 -9.47 7.86
C PRO A 318 33.71 -10.42 7.89
N ALA A 319 32.94 -10.36 8.97
CA ALA A 319 31.62 -10.98 9.02
C ALA A 319 30.75 -10.40 7.89
N GLY A 320 29.97 -11.25 7.22
CA GLY A 320 29.43 -10.90 5.89
C GLY A 320 27.90 -10.86 5.80
N GLY A 321 27.22 -11.91 6.25
CA GLY A 321 25.77 -12.01 6.06
C GLY A 321 24.95 -11.54 7.26
N ILE A 322 23.70 -11.19 6.99
CA ILE A 322 22.74 -10.70 7.99
C ILE A 322 21.37 -11.34 7.77
N ILE A 323 20.69 -11.63 8.87
CA ILE A 323 19.25 -11.85 8.94
C ILE A 323 18.72 -10.70 9.80
N LYS A 324 17.97 -9.78 9.20
CA LYS A 324 17.46 -8.60 9.89
C LYS A 324 15.99 -8.38 9.57
N ASP A 325 15.23 -7.98 10.57
CA ASP A 325 13.80 -7.67 10.42
C ASP A 325 13.03 -8.89 9.87
N CYS A 326 13.31 -10.10 10.36
CA CYS A 326 12.74 -11.33 9.80
C CYS A 326 12.00 -12.16 10.85
N PHE A 327 11.07 -13.01 10.40
CA PHE A 327 10.41 -13.93 11.33
C PHE A 327 10.06 -15.30 10.77
N ALA A 328 9.89 -16.27 11.68
CA ALA A 328 9.48 -17.63 11.33
C ALA A 328 8.43 -18.18 12.30
N VAL A 329 7.32 -18.69 11.77
CA VAL A 329 6.19 -19.20 12.56
C VAL A 329 5.88 -20.69 12.33
N GLY A 330 6.36 -21.26 11.23
CA GLY A 330 6.18 -22.69 10.93
C GLY A 330 7.06 -23.60 11.79
N SER A 331 6.64 -24.86 11.97
CA SER A 331 7.35 -25.81 12.83
C SER A 331 8.68 -26.27 12.23
N VAL A 332 9.63 -26.64 13.08
CA VAL A 332 10.95 -27.14 12.65
C VAL A 332 11.26 -28.49 13.31
N LYS A 333 11.71 -29.46 12.51
CA LYS A 333 12.02 -30.81 12.96
C LYS A 333 13.32 -31.34 12.40
N SER A 334 14.22 -31.78 13.28
CA SER A 334 15.45 -32.50 12.92
C SER A 334 15.34 -33.98 13.34
N THR A 335 15.47 -34.91 12.38
CA THR A 335 15.22 -36.35 12.62
C THR A 335 16.45 -37.17 13.02
N ALA A 336 17.68 -36.65 12.91
CA ALA A 336 18.91 -37.36 13.26
C ALA A 336 19.80 -36.56 14.24
N SER A 337 19.17 -35.97 15.27
CA SER A 337 19.85 -35.22 16.34
C SER A 337 20.75 -34.08 15.87
N GLY A 338 20.40 -33.44 14.75
CA GLY A 338 21.11 -32.27 14.24
C GLY A 338 20.67 -30.95 14.90
N ARG A 339 21.15 -29.84 14.34
CA ARG A 339 20.91 -28.50 14.89
C ARG A 339 19.51 -28.03 14.53
N ALA A 340 18.83 -27.38 15.46
CA ALA A 340 17.50 -26.82 15.22
C ALA A 340 17.37 -25.42 15.83
N GLY A 341 16.90 -24.45 15.06
CA GLY A 341 16.53 -23.13 15.59
C GLY A 341 15.21 -22.68 15.00
N GLY A 342 14.34 -22.03 15.80
CA GLY A 342 13.07 -21.53 15.26
C GLY A 342 13.24 -20.57 14.08
N LEU A 343 14.30 -19.75 14.07
CA LEU A 343 14.66 -18.90 12.93
C LEU A 343 15.78 -19.51 12.08
N THR A 344 16.90 -19.90 12.71
CA THR A 344 18.06 -20.48 12.03
C THR A 344 18.82 -21.52 12.84
N SER A 345 19.29 -22.58 12.20
CA SER A 345 20.00 -23.65 12.91
C SER A 345 21.41 -23.24 13.37
N LEU A 346 22.06 -22.31 12.68
CA LEU A 346 23.47 -21.96 12.89
C LEU A 346 23.73 -20.51 12.50
N VAL A 347 24.42 -19.78 13.38
CA VAL A 347 25.00 -18.47 13.06
C VAL A 347 26.53 -18.54 13.18
N ARG A 348 27.23 -18.36 12.05
CA ARG A 348 28.69 -18.35 11.96
C ARG A 348 29.17 -17.08 11.26
N LYS A 349 29.96 -16.23 11.93
CA LYS A 349 30.50 -14.95 11.40
C LYS A 349 29.47 -14.09 10.65
N SER A 350 28.28 -13.97 11.23
CA SER A 350 27.11 -13.34 10.62
C SER A 350 26.21 -12.76 11.70
N TYR A 351 25.24 -11.95 11.30
CA TYR A 351 24.41 -11.16 12.21
C TYR A 351 22.95 -11.64 12.18
N VAL A 352 22.31 -11.69 13.34
CA VAL A 352 20.86 -11.82 13.47
C VAL A 352 20.37 -10.67 14.35
N VAL A 353 19.47 -9.84 13.83
CA VAL A 353 19.03 -8.58 14.46
C VAL A 353 17.53 -8.40 14.19
N ASN A 354 16.80 -7.80 15.13
CA ASN A 354 15.39 -7.47 15.00
C ASN A 354 14.52 -8.59 14.43
N SER A 355 14.72 -9.82 14.89
CA SER A 355 14.05 -10.98 14.31
C SER A 355 13.37 -11.84 15.37
N TYR A 356 12.30 -12.53 15.01
CA TYR A 356 11.57 -13.37 15.95
C TYR A 356 11.16 -14.75 15.42
N SER A 357 10.90 -15.69 16.33
CA SER A 357 10.31 -16.99 15.97
C SER A 357 9.28 -17.50 16.96
N THR A 358 8.28 -18.22 16.47
CA THR A 358 7.22 -18.83 17.29
C THR A 358 6.96 -20.31 16.97
N GLY A 359 7.50 -20.83 15.87
CA GLY A 359 7.29 -22.21 15.47
C GLY A 359 7.84 -23.23 16.48
N LEU A 360 7.15 -24.36 16.63
CA LEU A 360 7.57 -25.49 17.48
C LEU A 360 8.94 -26.03 17.02
N VAL A 361 9.88 -26.21 17.96
CA VAL A 361 11.23 -26.73 17.66
C VAL A 361 11.38 -28.17 18.17
N GLN A 362 11.55 -29.12 17.25
CA GLN A 362 11.69 -30.55 17.54
C GLN A 362 13.08 -31.08 17.12
N SER A 363 13.94 -31.38 18.10
CA SER A 363 15.21 -32.07 17.85
C SER A 363 15.70 -32.82 19.09
N ASP A 364 16.26 -34.01 18.89
CA ASP A 364 16.99 -34.77 19.92
C ASP A 364 18.46 -34.31 20.07
N GLY A 365 18.91 -33.40 19.20
CA GLY A 365 20.25 -32.81 19.26
C GLY A 365 20.42 -31.89 20.46
N SER A 366 21.67 -31.76 20.93
CA SER A 366 22.03 -30.82 22.00
C SER A 366 22.11 -29.36 21.54
N GLN A 367 22.15 -29.13 20.23
CA GLN A 367 22.31 -27.82 19.61
C GLN A 367 20.95 -27.32 19.08
N LYS A 368 20.04 -27.03 20.01
CA LYS A 368 18.69 -26.56 19.71
C LYS A 368 18.35 -25.31 20.50
N GLY A 369 17.54 -24.43 19.90
CA GLY A 369 17.14 -23.18 20.53
C GLY A 369 15.86 -22.59 19.95
N GLY A 370 15.20 -21.75 20.75
CA GLY A 370 13.94 -21.11 20.37
C GLY A 370 14.06 -20.25 19.12
N LEU A 371 15.15 -19.48 19.00
CA LEU A 371 15.49 -18.68 17.80
C LEU A 371 16.66 -19.29 17.01
N VAL A 372 17.78 -19.53 17.69
CA VAL A 372 19.04 -19.99 17.07
C VAL A 372 19.51 -21.28 17.74
N GLY A 373 19.81 -22.30 16.92
CA GLY A 373 20.29 -23.60 17.41
C GLY A 373 21.73 -23.61 17.92
N TRP A 374 22.64 -22.95 17.19
CA TRP A 374 24.06 -22.89 17.56
C TRP A 374 24.74 -21.60 17.07
N GLN A 375 25.66 -21.06 17.86
CA GLN A 375 26.48 -19.90 17.53
C GLN A 375 27.95 -20.33 17.44
N GLN A 376 28.65 -19.93 16.37
CA GLN A 376 30.05 -20.30 16.15
C GLN A 376 30.89 -19.12 15.61
N TYR A 377 32.19 -19.12 15.89
CA TYR A 377 33.20 -18.21 15.32
C TYR A 377 32.75 -16.73 15.27
N SER A 378 32.37 -16.15 16.40
CA SER A 378 31.95 -14.74 16.48
C SER A 378 30.71 -14.39 15.64
N GLY A 379 29.76 -15.33 15.45
CA GLY A 379 28.40 -14.95 15.07
C GLY A 379 27.81 -13.95 16.08
N TYR A 380 27.06 -12.96 15.62
CA TYR A 380 26.49 -11.91 16.46
C TYR A 380 24.97 -12.03 16.49
N ILE A 381 24.44 -12.20 17.69
CA ILE A 381 23.01 -12.27 17.98
C ILE A 381 22.84 -11.41 19.22
N ASP A 382 22.15 -10.29 19.10
CA ASP A 382 21.89 -9.37 20.21
C ASP A 382 20.51 -9.62 20.84
N ASN A 383 20.20 -8.80 21.85
CA ASN A 383 18.94 -8.84 22.59
C ASN A 383 17.76 -8.18 21.88
N SER A 384 17.92 -7.75 20.62
CA SER A 384 16.80 -7.29 19.79
C SER A 384 16.01 -8.45 19.16
N ASN A 385 16.44 -9.69 19.39
CA ASN A 385 15.82 -10.88 18.81
C ASN A 385 15.05 -11.68 19.84
N PHE A 386 13.88 -12.20 19.45
CA PHE A 386 12.92 -12.80 20.37
C PHE A 386 12.46 -14.18 19.94
N TRP A 387 12.18 -15.08 20.88
CA TRP A 387 11.38 -16.27 20.57
C TRP A 387 10.27 -16.46 21.58
N ASN A 388 9.19 -17.08 21.13
CA ASN A 388 8.09 -17.43 22.01
C ASN A 388 8.41 -18.73 22.76
N GLU A 389 8.58 -18.65 24.09
CA GLU A 389 8.95 -19.80 24.94
C GLU A 389 7.84 -20.85 25.06
N GLU A 390 6.58 -20.46 24.84
CA GLU A 390 5.41 -21.32 25.00
C GLU A 390 5.16 -22.14 23.74
N THR A 391 5.16 -21.49 22.58
CA THR A 391 4.87 -22.14 21.28
C THR A 391 6.07 -22.86 20.70
N SER A 392 7.30 -22.36 20.91
CA SER A 392 8.51 -23.05 20.43
C SER A 392 8.83 -24.35 21.19
N GLY A 393 8.33 -24.49 22.42
CA GLY A 393 8.67 -25.57 23.34
C GLY A 393 10.13 -25.51 23.85
N MET A 394 10.84 -24.41 23.62
CA MET A 394 12.25 -24.22 24.02
C MET A 394 12.38 -23.26 25.19
N THR A 395 13.30 -23.57 26.10
CA THR A 395 13.64 -22.73 27.27
C THR A 395 14.95 -21.95 27.10
N SER A 396 15.58 -22.02 25.92
CA SER A 396 16.84 -21.34 25.63
C SER A 396 17.04 -21.14 24.13
N SER A 397 17.95 -20.26 23.77
CA SER A 397 18.48 -20.07 22.42
C SER A 397 19.98 -19.79 22.49
N ALA A 398 20.72 -20.06 21.42
CA ALA A 398 22.10 -19.58 21.30
C ALA A 398 22.13 -18.04 21.13
N GLY A 399 23.23 -17.40 21.54
CA GLY A 399 23.38 -15.94 21.48
C GLY A 399 22.67 -15.20 22.61
N ASN A 400 22.48 -13.88 22.42
CA ASN A 400 21.79 -13.01 23.39
C ASN A 400 20.32 -12.78 23.06
N ALA A 401 19.73 -13.57 22.15
CA ALA A 401 18.30 -13.52 21.92
C ALA A 401 17.53 -13.74 23.24
N VAL A 402 16.30 -13.24 23.33
CA VAL A 402 15.52 -13.24 24.56
C VAL A 402 14.22 -14.02 24.39
N GLY A 403 13.97 -14.97 25.28
CA GLY A 403 12.72 -15.71 25.32
C GLY A 403 11.63 -14.90 26.00
N LYS A 404 10.43 -14.94 25.44
CA LYS A 404 9.25 -14.21 25.90
C LYS A 404 8.01 -15.09 25.86
N LYS A 405 7.08 -14.84 26.77
CA LYS A 405 5.75 -15.43 26.69
C LYS A 405 4.93 -14.80 25.58
N THR A 406 3.84 -15.44 25.18
CA THR A 406 2.97 -14.95 24.11
C THR A 406 2.47 -13.54 24.39
N ASP A 407 1.91 -13.30 25.58
CA ASP A 407 1.37 -11.99 25.96
C ASP A 407 2.45 -10.89 25.96
N GLU A 408 3.70 -11.24 26.29
CA GLU A 408 4.82 -10.27 26.24
C GLU A 408 5.22 -9.92 24.82
N MET A 409 5.20 -10.90 23.89
CA MET A 409 5.47 -10.66 22.47
C MET A 409 4.35 -9.90 21.75
N GLN A 410 3.20 -9.71 22.38
CA GLN A 410 2.12 -8.89 21.82
C GLN A 410 2.19 -7.42 22.26
N MET A 411 3.16 -7.06 23.11
CA MET A 411 3.34 -5.68 23.58
C MET A 411 4.30 -4.93 22.64
N ILE A 412 3.84 -3.81 22.05
CA ILE A 412 4.68 -2.98 21.18
C ILE A 412 5.93 -2.42 21.89
N SER A 413 5.81 -2.09 23.19
CA SER A 413 6.89 -1.53 24.00
C SER A 413 8.11 -2.45 24.07
N LEU A 414 7.91 -3.77 24.07
CA LEU A 414 8.99 -4.76 24.01
C LEU A 414 9.95 -4.50 22.85
N TYR A 415 9.38 -4.20 21.67
CA TYR A 415 10.13 -4.06 20.44
C TYR A 415 10.71 -2.64 20.28
N GLN A 416 9.95 -1.62 20.70
CA GLN A 416 10.43 -0.24 20.70
C GLN A 416 11.63 -0.06 21.64
N GLU A 417 11.59 -0.63 22.86
CA GLU A 417 12.72 -0.63 23.79
C GLU A 417 13.95 -1.38 23.23
N ALA A 418 13.71 -2.35 22.34
CA ALA A 418 14.74 -3.08 21.63
C ALA A 418 15.24 -2.39 20.35
N GLY A 419 14.68 -1.23 20.00
CA GLY A 419 15.09 -0.42 18.85
C GLY A 419 14.53 -0.86 17.50
N TRP A 420 13.38 -1.56 17.47
CA TRP A 420 12.72 -1.92 16.22
C TRP A 420 12.01 -0.70 15.62
N ASP A 421 12.16 -0.51 14.30
CA ASP A 421 11.58 0.60 13.52
C ASP A 421 10.10 0.30 13.21
N PHE A 422 9.19 0.90 13.99
CA PHE A 422 7.73 0.69 13.90
C PHE A 422 7.04 1.85 13.17
N LEU A 423 5.96 1.52 12.46
CA LEU A 423 5.10 2.47 11.75
C LEU A 423 4.74 3.69 12.61
N GLY A 424 5.08 4.87 12.10
CA GLY A 424 4.70 6.14 12.71
C GLY A 424 5.44 6.42 14.02
N ASN A 425 6.65 5.90 14.17
CA ASN A 425 7.58 6.28 15.23
C ASN A 425 8.92 6.69 14.62
N SER A 426 9.31 7.96 14.74
CA SER A 426 10.58 8.48 14.22
C SER A 426 11.78 8.28 15.15
N GLU A 427 11.56 7.90 16.41
CA GLU A 427 12.63 7.76 17.41
C GLU A 427 13.56 6.57 17.11
N ASN A 428 13.02 5.51 16.53
CA ASN A 428 13.72 4.25 16.24
C ASN A 428 14.05 4.06 14.75
N GLY A 429 13.70 5.01 13.90
CA GLY A 429 13.97 4.98 12.46
C GLY A 429 12.89 5.69 11.66
N THR A 430 12.99 5.66 10.34
CA THR A 430 11.94 6.21 9.46
C THR A 430 11.60 5.24 8.32
N ASN A 431 12.09 3.99 8.40
CA ASN A 431 11.80 2.99 7.38
C ASN A 431 10.43 2.35 7.60
N ASP A 432 9.84 2.51 8.80
CA ASP A 432 8.51 2.02 9.12
C ASP A 432 8.37 0.52 8.80
N THR A 433 9.34 -0.27 9.28
CA THR A 433 9.52 -1.67 8.89
C THR A 433 8.43 -2.57 9.49
N TRP A 434 8.06 -2.31 10.74
CA TRP A 434 7.16 -3.16 11.53
C TRP A 434 5.84 -2.45 11.83
N GLY A 435 4.76 -3.22 11.94
CA GLY A 435 3.51 -2.82 12.56
C GLY A 435 3.06 -3.89 13.55
N ILE A 436 2.08 -3.57 14.41
CA ILE A 436 1.44 -4.53 15.30
C ILE A 436 -0.03 -4.18 15.44
N ASN A 437 -0.86 -5.21 15.53
CA ASN A 437 -2.30 -5.07 15.66
C ASN A 437 -2.82 -6.33 16.36
N LYS A 438 -3.61 -6.17 17.42
CA LYS A 438 -4.05 -7.30 18.27
C LYS A 438 -4.85 -8.36 17.50
N THR A 439 -5.46 -7.98 16.39
CA THR A 439 -6.32 -8.85 15.58
C THR A 439 -5.62 -9.45 14.36
N MET A 440 -4.47 -8.91 13.98
CA MET A 440 -3.69 -9.35 12.81
C MET A 440 -2.45 -10.11 13.25
N ASN A 441 -2.00 -11.09 12.45
CA ASN A 441 -0.80 -11.88 12.74
C ASN A 441 -0.75 -12.46 14.18
N ASN A 442 -1.91 -12.83 14.73
CA ASN A 442 -2.08 -13.29 16.12
C ASN A 442 -1.60 -12.28 17.19
N GLY A 443 -1.68 -10.98 16.91
CA GLY A 443 -1.22 -9.93 17.81
C GLY A 443 0.30 -9.72 17.84
N LEU A 444 1.06 -10.42 16.99
CA LEU A 444 2.51 -10.30 16.89
C LEU A 444 2.91 -9.27 15.83
N PRO A 445 4.14 -8.71 15.90
CA PRO A 445 4.62 -7.79 14.87
C PRO A 445 4.53 -8.37 13.47
N PHE A 446 4.05 -7.57 12.53
CA PHE A 446 4.02 -7.88 11.11
C PHE A 446 4.91 -6.91 10.35
N LEU A 447 5.38 -7.31 9.18
CA LEU A 447 6.15 -6.45 8.29
C LEU A 447 5.20 -5.53 7.53
N SER A 448 5.53 -4.25 7.45
CA SER A 448 4.60 -3.23 6.93
C SER A 448 4.20 -3.42 5.47
N TRP A 449 4.97 -4.18 4.69
CA TRP A 449 4.62 -4.55 3.31
C TRP A 449 3.53 -5.64 3.23
N GLN A 450 3.19 -6.33 4.33
CA GLN A 450 2.15 -7.37 4.34
C GLN A 450 0.73 -6.82 4.16
N GLY A 451 0.55 -5.49 4.14
CA GLY A 451 -0.74 -4.83 3.91
C GLY A 451 -1.68 -4.81 5.13
N PHE A 452 -1.21 -5.27 6.29
CA PHE A 452 -1.95 -5.10 7.54
C PHE A 452 -1.86 -3.66 8.04
N LYS A 453 -2.90 -3.24 8.76
CA LYS A 453 -2.98 -1.91 9.36
C LYS A 453 -2.59 -1.96 10.83
N MET A 454 -1.83 -0.97 11.28
CA MET A 454 -1.49 -0.79 12.68
C MET A 454 -2.68 -0.16 13.43
N GLU A 455 -2.97 -0.69 14.62
CA GLU A 455 -4.01 -0.18 15.51
C GLU A 455 -3.57 1.18 16.09
N VAL A 456 -4.43 2.19 16.00
CA VAL A 456 -4.22 3.49 16.64
C VAL A 456 -4.81 3.44 18.05
N GLU A 457 -3.93 3.50 19.04
CA GLU A 457 -4.29 3.53 20.45
C GLU A 457 -4.18 4.95 20.98
N VAL A 458 -5.30 5.46 21.49
CA VAL A 458 -5.41 6.79 22.08
C VAL A 458 -5.78 6.64 23.55
N GLU A 459 -4.87 7.04 24.43
CA GLU A 459 -5.06 7.02 25.88
C GLU A 459 -5.25 8.44 26.44
N ASN A 460 -5.89 8.54 27.60
CA ASN A 460 -6.19 9.80 28.29
C ASN A 460 -7.04 10.80 27.48
N ILE A 461 -7.84 10.31 26.53
CA ILE A 461 -8.81 11.13 25.82
C ILE A 461 -9.88 11.66 26.80
N PRO A 462 -10.09 12.99 26.89
CA PRO A 462 -11.12 13.53 27.75
C PRO A 462 -12.50 13.32 27.14
N SER A 463 -13.48 12.95 27.96
CA SER A 463 -14.88 12.82 27.56
C SER A 463 -15.57 14.18 27.38
N GLU A 464 -15.05 15.20 28.05
CA GLU A 464 -15.55 16.57 27.99
C GLU A 464 -14.40 17.57 28.09
N MET A 465 -14.54 18.71 27.41
CA MET A 465 -13.64 19.83 27.50
C MET A 465 -14.44 21.14 27.59
N THR A 466 -13.83 22.16 28.16
CA THR A 466 -14.39 23.51 28.23
C THR A 466 -13.51 24.47 27.44
N ILE A 467 -14.11 25.24 26.55
CA ILE A 467 -13.48 26.34 25.82
C ILE A 467 -14.25 27.64 26.04
N VAL A 468 -13.61 28.76 25.75
CA VAL A 468 -14.24 30.08 25.80
C VAL A 468 -14.72 30.45 24.39
N TYR A 469 -15.85 31.15 24.29
CA TYR A 469 -16.34 31.67 23.02
C TYR A 469 -15.25 32.46 22.27
N GLY A 470 -15.12 32.19 20.97
CA GLY A 470 -14.03 32.73 20.13
C GLY A 470 -12.89 31.76 19.86
N THR A 471 -12.79 30.66 20.61
CA THR A 471 -11.84 29.57 20.32
C THR A 471 -12.33 28.74 19.14
N LYS A 472 -11.48 28.57 18.10
CA LYS A 472 -11.74 27.62 17.01
C LYS A 472 -11.53 26.19 17.48
N LEU A 473 -12.23 25.23 16.90
CA LEU A 473 -12.02 23.81 17.22
C LEU A 473 -10.58 23.33 16.93
N LEU A 474 -9.91 23.89 15.92
CA LEU A 474 -8.49 23.62 15.62
C LEU A 474 -7.54 24.08 16.72
N ASP A 475 -7.93 25.07 17.52
CA ASP A 475 -7.11 25.63 18.60
C ASP A 475 -7.38 24.93 19.95
N VAL A 476 -8.22 23.89 19.97
CA VAL A 476 -8.49 23.07 21.16
C VAL A 476 -7.25 22.25 21.50
N ASP A 477 -6.82 22.35 22.75
CA ASP A 477 -5.61 21.69 23.22
C ASP A 477 -5.87 20.24 23.64
N PHE A 478 -5.24 19.30 22.93
CA PHE A 478 -5.18 17.88 23.28
C PHE A 478 -3.93 17.50 24.08
N SER A 479 -3.24 18.48 24.70
CA SER A 479 -2.08 18.21 25.53
C SER A 479 -2.42 17.25 26.68
N GLY A 480 -1.67 16.15 26.76
CA GLY A 480 -1.90 15.07 27.74
C GLY A 480 -2.58 13.83 27.17
N VAL A 481 -3.16 13.90 25.97
CA VAL A 481 -3.53 12.71 25.21
C VAL A 481 -2.25 11.99 24.76
N VAL A 482 -2.22 10.67 24.96
CA VAL A 482 -1.11 9.83 24.52
C VAL A 482 -1.59 9.03 23.33
N ILE A 483 -0.87 9.13 22.22
CA ILE A 483 -1.14 8.37 21.00
C ILE A 483 0.08 7.50 20.72
N ASN A 484 -0.13 6.24 20.41
CA ASN A 484 0.95 5.28 20.12
C ASN A 484 1.64 5.52 18.75
N VAL A 485 1.16 6.48 17.98
CA VAL A 485 1.57 6.82 16.61
C VAL A 485 1.74 8.34 16.50
N GLU A 486 2.75 8.80 15.77
CA GLU A 486 2.95 10.21 15.41
C GLU A 486 1.77 10.75 14.58
N GLY A 487 1.07 11.74 15.14
CA GLY A 487 -0.09 12.35 14.51
C GLY A 487 -0.82 13.28 15.47
N SER A 488 -2.01 13.70 15.07
CA SER A 488 -2.84 14.62 15.84
C SER A 488 -4.31 14.23 15.78
N LEU A 489 -5.06 14.55 16.82
CA LEU A 489 -6.51 14.50 16.78
C LEU A 489 -7.03 15.81 16.19
N ILE A 490 -7.97 15.70 15.27
CA ILE A 490 -8.63 16.84 14.63
C ILE A 490 -10.14 16.68 14.74
N PHE A 491 -10.86 17.80 14.78
CA PHE A 491 -12.32 17.82 14.71
C PHE A 491 -12.78 17.81 13.26
N ASP A 492 -13.92 17.16 12.97
CA ASP A 492 -14.53 17.12 11.61
C ASP A 492 -14.77 18.53 11.03
N GLU A 493 -15.00 19.51 11.90
CA GLU A 493 -15.21 20.92 11.56
C GLU A 493 -14.14 21.82 12.21
N GLU A 494 -12.85 21.50 12.02
CA GLU A 494 -11.71 22.18 12.66
C GLU A 494 -11.75 23.73 12.65
N ASN A 495 -12.31 24.36 11.62
CA ASN A 495 -12.37 25.82 11.49
C ASN A 495 -13.61 26.46 12.13
N LEU A 496 -14.52 25.67 12.72
CA LEU A 496 -15.72 26.15 13.39
C LEU A 496 -15.39 26.91 14.68
N ILE A 497 -16.09 28.03 14.90
CA ILE A 497 -16.14 28.72 16.20
C ILE A 497 -17.55 28.49 16.76
N PRO A 498 -17.71 27.60 17.74
CA PRO A 498 -19.02 27.29 18.28
C PRO A 498 -19.56 28.44 19.15
N GLY A 499 -20.87 28.69 19.07
CA GLY A 499 -21.55 29.61 19.99
C GLY A 499 -21.61 29.06 21.42
N VAL A 500 -21.95 29.88 22.41
CA VAL A 500 -22.08 29.43 23.81
C VAL A 500 -23.11 28.32 23.95
N GLY A 501 -22.75 27.24 24.64
CA GLY A 501 -23.59 26.05 24.75
C GLY A 501 -22.79 24.77 25.02
N VAL A 502 -23.45 23.62 24.89
CA VAL A 502 -22.84 22.30 25.03
C VAL A 502 -23.10 21.53 23.74
N TYR A 503 -22.04 21.00 23.13
CA TYR A 503 -22.08 20.32 21.84
C TYR A 503 -21.32 19.00 21.91
N ILE A 504 -21.65 18.09 21.00
CA ILE A 504 -20.88 16.86 20.77
C ILE A 504 -20.24 17.01 19.40
N TYR A 505 -18.93 16.85 19.33
CA TYR A 505 -18.19 16.87 18.07
C TYR A 505 -17.45 15.55 17.86
N GLY A 506 -17.48 15.08 16.61
CA GLY A 506 -16.60 14.02 16.15
C GLY A 506 -15.15 14.51 16.09
N ILE A 507 -14.25 13.62 16.46
CA ILE A 507 -12.82 13.76 16.24
C ILE A 507 -12.31 12.55 15.48
N GLU A 508 -11.27 12.76 14.69
CA GLU A 508 -10.52 11.71 14.00
C GLU A 508 -9.02 11.85 14.24
N PHE A 509 -8.30 10.74 14.12
CA PHE A 509 -6.84 10.74 14.13
C PHE A 509 -6.28 10.97 12.72
N LEU A 510 -5.36 11.93 12.61
CA LEU A 510 -4.59 12.19 11.42
C LEU A 510 -3.11 11.85 11.66
N ALA A 511 -2.64 10.77 11.02
CA ALA A 511 -1.23 10.39 11.04
C ALA A 511 -0.36 11.40 10.27
N GLU A 512 0.86 11.66 10.75
CA GLU A 512 1.80 12.56 10.05
C GLU A 512 2.30 11.97 8.71
N ARG A 513 2.37 10.64 8.63
CA ARG A 513 2.92 9.88 7.50
C ARG A 513 2.16 8.57 7.32
N ASN A 514 2.14 8.02 6.11
CA ASN A 514 1.62 6.68 5.80
C ASN A 514 0.21 6.42 6.37
N SER A 515 -0.70 7.39 6.26
CA SER A 515 -2.04 7.31 6.87
C SER A 515 -2.83 6.08 6.43
N GLU A 516 -2.57 5.54 5.23
CA GLU A 516 -3.17 4.33 4.71
C GLU A 516 -2.81 3.06 5.50
N LYS A 517 -1.71 3.07 6.26
CA LYS A 517 -1.21 1.95 7.06
C LYS A 517 -1.78 1.88 8.48
N PHE A 518 -2.64 2.81 8.87
CA PHE A 518 -3.29 2.81 10.17
C PHE A 518 -4.78 2.45 10.05
N GLU A 519 -5.31 1.84 11.10
CA GLU A 519 -6.75 1.75 11.29
C GLU A 519 -7.34 3.14 11.54
N GLU A 520 -8.56 3.33 11.06
CA GLU A 520 -9.29 4.58 11.29
C GLU A 520 -9.64 4.68 12.78
N TYR A 521 -9.37 5.84 13.37
CA TYR A 521 -9.76 6.16 14.74
C TYR A 521 -10.69 7.36 14.72
N THR A 522 -11.89 7.16 15.26
CA THR A 522 -12.88 8.21 15.47
C THR A 522 -13.40 8.16 16.90
N ASN A 523 -13.68 9.31 17.49
CA ASN A 523 -14.32 9.41 18.80
C ASN A 523 -15.25 10.64 18.86
N GLU A 524 -16.02 10.77 19.94
CA GLU A 524 -16.86 11.94 20.19
C GLU A 524 -16.45 12.59 21.52
N ILE A 525 -16.36 13.92 21.53
CA ILE A 525 -16.08 14.72 22.73
C ILE A 525 -17.18 15.74 22.97
N ILE A 526 -17.55 15.92 24.24
CA ILE A 526 -18.45 16.98 24.67
C ILE A 526 -17.66 18.29 24.83
N ILE A 527 -18.00 19.32 24.06
CA ILE A 527 -17.40 20.66 24.20
C ILE A 527 -18.42 21.60 24.86
N THR A 528 -18.07 22.08 26.04
CA THR A 528 -18.78 23.17 26.74
C THR A 528 -18.14 24.50 26.36
N VAL A 529 -18.91 25.38 25.74
CA VAL A 529 -18.46 26.72 25.35
C VAL A 529 -18.97 27.73 26.36
N GLU A 530 -18.07 28.29 27.16
CA GLU A 530 -18.37 29.34 28.11
C GLU A 530 -18.35 30.72 27.44
N LYS A 531 -19.07 31.67 28.03
CA LYS A 531 -19.12 33.05 27.55
C LYS A 531 -17.74 33.69 27.59
N ALA A 532 -17.41 34.49 26.58
CA ALA A 532 -16.22 35.34 26.60
C ALA A 532 -16.45 36.58 27.48
N ALA A 533 -15.37 37.11 28.07
CA ALA A 533 -15.42 38.35 28.84
C ALA A 533 -15.48 39.55 27.88
N LEU A 534 -16.44 40.44 28.09
CA LEU A 534 -16.51 41.73 27.40
C LEU A 534 -16.40 42.85 28.43
N THR A 535 -15.28 43.57 28.43
CA THR A 535 -15.10 44.73 29.31
C THR A 535 -15.90 45.90 28.78
N VAL A 536 -16.68 46.55 29.66
CA VAL A 536 -17.52 47.70 29.32
C VAL A 536 -17.21 48.89 30.22
N ARG A 537 -17.07 50.07 29.62
CA ARG A 537 -16.75 51.32 30.29
C ARG A 537 -17.39 52.49 29.55
N ALA A 538 -17.75 53.56 30.25
CA ALA A 538 -18.18 54.81 29.60
C ALA A 538 -16.95 55.63 29.19
N LYS A 539 -16.99 56.30 28.04
CA LYS A 539 -15.97 57.27 27.65
C LYS A 539 -16.04 58.52 28.51
N ASP A 540 -14.87 59.11 28.78
CA ASP A 540 -14.79 60.41 29.44
C ASP A 540 -15.39 61.49 28.53
N VAL A 541 -16.17 62.39 29.11
CA VAL A 541 -16.86 63.44 28.35
C VAL A 541 -16.83 64.77 29.09
N THR A 542 -16.83 65.87 28.34
CA THR A 542 -16.85 67.22 28.91
C THR A 542 -18.11 67.96 28.47
N ARG A 543 -18.71 68.72 29.38
CA ARG A 543 -19.75 69.71 29.06
C ARG A 543 -19.53 71.03 29.79
N LYS A 544 -20.26 72.07 29.40
CA LYS A 544 -20.26 73.34 30.12
C LYS A 544 -21.35 73.36 31.19
N TYR A 545 -21.12 74.15 32.23
CA TYR A 545 -22.11 74.43 33.26
C TYR A 545 -23.41 75.01 32.65
N GLY A 546 -24.56 74.47 33.06
CA GLY A 546 -25.88 74.86 32.55
C GLY A 546 -26.27 74.22 31.20
N GLU A 547 -25.40 73.40 30.59
CA GLU A 547 -25.79 72.52 29.47
C GLU A 547 -26.33 71.19 30.00
N SER A 548 -27.33 70.62 29.33
CA SER A 548 -27.80 69.27 29.62
C SER A 548 -26.69 68.24 29.38
N ASN A 549 -26.74 67.08 30.07
CA ASN A 549 -25.75 66.02 29.86
C ASN A 549 -25.76 65.54 28.40
N PRO A 550 -24.58 65.32 27.78
CA PRO A 550 -24.51 64.66 26.49
C PRO A 550 -24.94 63.19 26.62
N GLU A 551 -25.18 62.55 25.48
CA GLU A 551 -25.28 61.09 25.45
C GLU A 551 -23.93 60.46 25.83
N PHE A 552 -23.95 59.52 26.76
CA PHE A 552 -22.73 58.84 27.22
C PHE A 552 -22.42 57.67 26.30
N GLU A 553 -21.32 57.78 25.55
CA GLU A 553 -20.84 56.71 24.69
C GLU A 553 -20.14 55.63 25.53
N ILE A 554 -20.44 54.36 25.23
CA ILE A 554 -19.84 53.19 25.89
C ILE A 554 -18.74 52.63 24.99
N GLU A 555 -17.57 52.39 25.56
CA GLU A 555 -16.48 51.65 24.93
C GLU A 555 -16.44 50.20 25.41
N TYR A 556 -16.13 49.30 24.48
CA TYR A 556 -16.09 47.86 24.68
C TYR A 556 -14.68 47.35 24.35
N ALA A 557 -14.18 46.41 25.13
CA ALA A 557 -12.94 45.70 24.86
C ALA A 557 -13.13 44.20 25.11
N GLY A 558 -12.63 43.37 24.18
CA GLY A 558 -12.71 41.90 24.30
C GLY A 558 -13.69 41.22 23.35
N PHE A 559 -14.26 41.93 22.37
CA PHE A 559 -14.94 41.25 21.25
C PHE A 559 -13.98 40.31 20.53
N VAL A 560 -14.47 39.11 20.22
CA VAL A 560 -13.80 38.11 19.39
C VAL A 560 -14.48 38.06 18.01
N ASN A 561 -13.89 37.36 17.05
CA ASN A 561 -14.48 37.10 15.72
C ASN A 561 -14.85 38.38 14.92
N ASP A 562 -14.09 39.46 15.09
CA ASP A 562 -14.34 40.77 14.47
C ASP A 562 -15.75 41.35 14.78
N GLU A 563 -16.33 40.96 15.92
CA GLU A 563 -17.65 41.39 16.36
C GLU A 563 -17.65 42.81 16.93
N THR A 564 -18.84 43.41 16.99
CA THR A 564 -19.12 44.74 17.53
C THR A 564 -20.27 44.67 18.53
N SER A 565 -20.68 45.81 19.10
CA SER A 565 -21.85 45.92 19.99
C SER A 565 -23.17 45.41 19.40
N ASP A 566 -23.22 45.15 18.09
CA ASP A 566 -24.40 44.61 17.40
C ASP A 566 -24.77 43.19 17.87
N VAL A 567 -23.83 42.46 18.52
CA VAL A 567 -24.07 41.12 19.08
C VAL A 567 -24.71 41.14 20.47
N LEU A 568 -24.87 42.31 21.07
CA LEU A 568 -25.53 42.46 22.37
C LEU A 568 -27.05 42.40 22.17
N THR A 569 -27.71 41.46 22.86
CA THR A 569 -29.17 41.33 22.84
C THR A 569 -29.84 42.47 23.61
N GLN A 570 -29.10 43.09 24.54
CA GLN A 570 -29.48 44.32 25.21
C GLN A 570 -28.23 45.20 25.41
N LEU A 571 -28.30 46.47 24.98
CA LEU A 571 -27.21 47.44 25.21
C LEU A 571 -27.15 47.86 26.70
N PRO A 572 -25.95 47.98 27.29
CA PRO A 572 -25.74 48.60 28.59
C PRO A 572 -26.16 50.07 28.61
N ILE A 573 -26.43 50.58 29.80
CA ILE A 573 -26.81 51.98 30.03
C ILE A 573 -25.73 52.66 30.85
N ALA A 574 -25.29 53.83 30.41
CA ALA A 574 -24.39 54.71 31.14
C ALA A 574 -25.17 55.86 31.79
N THR A 575 -24.91 56.15 33.07
CA THR A 575 -25.55 57.23 33.82
C THR A 575 -24.54 57.94 34.72
N THR A 576 -24.89 59.16 35.13
CA THR A 576 -24.17 59.91 36.17
C THR A 576 -25.19 60.52 37.13
N ASP A 577 -24.76 60.82 38.35
CA ASP A 577 -25.58 61.57 39.31
C ASP A 577 -25.60 63.08 39.02
N ALA A 578 -24.74 63.56 38.11
CA ALA A 578 -24.72 64.96 37.70
C ALA A 578 -25.93 65.34 36.85
N ASP A 579 -26.53 66.50 37.13
CA ASP A 579 -27.63 67.11 36.37
C ASP A 579 -27.22 68.48 35.79
N GLU A 580 -28.12 69.13 35.05
CA GLU A 580 -27.84 70.44 34.41
C GLU A 580 -27.38 71.53 35.41
N ALA A 581 -27.76 71.42 36.69
CA ALA A 581 -27.43 72.36 37.76
C ALA A 581 -26.12 72.02 38.52
N SER A 582 -25.52 70.85 38.26
CA SER A 582 -24.32 70.37 38.95
C SER A 582 -23.13 71.29 38.74
N GLU A 583 -22.40 71.56 39.84
CA GLU A 583 -21.28 72.49 39.87
C GLU A 583 -20.11 72.04 38.98
N PRO A 584 -19.22 72.95 38.54
CA PRO A 584 -18.00 72.56 37.84
C PRO A 584 -17.15 71.58 38.66
N GLY A 585 -16.77 70.45 38.06
CA GLY A 585 -16.11 69.33 38.74
C GLY A 585 -16.07 68.06 37.89
N GLU A 586 -15.61 66.97 38.48
CA GLU A 586 -15.58 65.62 37.89
C GLU A 586 -16.65 64.75 38.56
N TYR A 587 -17.39 64.01 37.74
CA TYR A 587 -18.48 63.14 38.17
C TYR A 587 -18.34 61.78 37.50
N ASP A 588 -18.52 60.70 38.25
CA ASP A 588 -18.44 59.34 37.70
C ASP A 588 -19.60 59.07 36.73
N ILE A 589 -19.29 58.35 35.67
CA ILE A 589 -20.24 57.77 34.72
C ILE A 589 -20.20 56.25 34.96
N ILE A 590 -21.30 55.75 35.52
CA ILE A 590 -21.48 54.35 35.87
C ILE A 590 -22.21 53.64 34.74
N VAL A 591 -21.67 52.51 34.29
CA VAL A 591 -22.31 51.62 33.31
C VAL A 591 -22.94 50.43 34.03
N PHE A 592 -24.17 50.07 33.67
CA PHE A 592 -24.84 48.88 34.19
C PHE A 592 -25.83 48.29 33.17
N GLY A 593 -26.21 47.03 33.39
CA GLY A 593 -27.13 46.29 32.53
C GLY A 593 -26.51 45.85 31.20
N GLY A 594 -27.35 45.34 30.31
CA GLY A 594 -26.92 44.76 29.04
C GLY A 594 -26.78 43.25 29.10
N GLU A 595 -27.02 42.62 27.97
CA GLU A 595 -27.07 41.17 27.81
C GLU A 595 -26.49 40.77 26.44
N ALA A 596 -25.90 39.58 26.39
CA ALA A 596 -25.37 38.98 25.18
C ALA A 596 -25.47 37.46 25.28
N ASP A 597 -25.66 36.79 24.15
CA ASP A 597 -25.70 35.32 24.11
C ASP A 597 -24.31 34.73 24.38
N ASN A 598 -23.28 35.32 23.77
CA ASN A 598 -21.91 34.77 23.78
C ASN A 598 -20.93 35.45 24.74
N TYR A 599 -21.35 36.55 25.39
CA TYR A 599 -20.49 37.33 26.28
C TYR A 599 -21.10 37.50 27.67
N TYR A 600 -20.23 37.58 28.67
CA TYR A 600 -20.57 38.13 29.97
C TYR A 600 -19.90 39.48 30.13
N LEU A 601 -20.66 40.46 30.60
CA LEU A 601 -20.18 41.84 30.72
C LEU A 601 -19.37 42.01 32.01
N VAL A 602 -18.17 42.55 31.88
CA VAL A 602 -17.27 42.93 32.98
C VAL A 602 -17.21 44.45 33.01
N TYR A 603 -17.69 45.07 34.08
CA TYR A 603 -17.68 46.53 34.20
C TYR A 603 -16.32 46.99 34.74
N ASP A 604 -15.67 47.93 34.05
CA ASP A 604 -14.36 48.45 34.45
C ASP A 604 -14.47 49.26 35.75
N ASP A 605 -13.57 49.00 36.71
CA ASP A 605 -13.47 49.75 37.97
C ASP A 605 -12.99 51.20 37.73
N ASN A 606 -12.29 51.47 36.62
CA ASN A 606 -11.97 52.82 36.19
C ASN A 606 -13.18 53.39 35.46
N LEU A 607 -14.09 54.02 36.18
CA LEU A 607 -15.30 54.60 35.60
C LEU A 607 -14.98 55.67 34.54
N GLY A 608 -15.94 55.94 33.65
CA GLY A 608 -15.86 57.12 32.79
C GLY A 608 -16.06 58.38 33.63
N VAL A 609 -15.49 59.50 33.22
CA VAL A 609 -15.61 60.78 33.95
C VAL A 609 -16.33 61.84 33.12
N LEU A 610 -17.40 62.42 33.68
CA LEU A 610 -18.01 63.64 33.19
C LEU A 610 -17.32 64.85 33.84
N THR A 611 -16.61 65.64 33.04
CA THR A 611 -16.02 66.91 33.46
C THR A 611 -16.94 68.09 33.12
N ILE A 612 -17.40 68.82 34.14
CA ILE A 612 -18.18 70.05 33.98
C ILE A 612 -17.25 71.25 34.06
N THR A 613 -17.23 72.06 33.00
CA THR A 613 -16.34 73.22 32.87
C THR A 613 -17.11 74.54 32.88
N ILE A 614 -16.44 75.61 33.33
CA ILE A 614 -17.00 76.97 33.27
C ILE A 614 -16.76 77.53 31.87
N SER A 615 -17.84 77.95 31.21
CA SER A 615 -17.74 78.77 30.01
C SER A 615 -17.34 80.19 30.40
N VAL A 616 -16.04 80.50 30.40
CA VAL A 616 -15.59 81.89 30.41
C VAL A 616 -15.92 82.46 29.04
N GLY A 617 -17.09 83.10 28.91
CA GLY A 617 -17.53 83.68 27.64
C GLY A 617 -16.47 84.61 27.05
N ASP A 618 -16.41 84.66 25.72
CA ASP A 618 -15.48 85.41 24.83
C ASP A 618 -15.46 86.96 25.02
N LYS A 619 -15.68 87.46 26.24
CA LYS A 619 -15.64 88.88 26.61
C LYS A 619 -14.34 89.31 27.30
N PHE A 620 -13.35 88.44 27.42
CA PHE A 620 -12.03 88.79 27.94
C PHE A 620 -10.98 88.79 26.82
N LEU A 621 -11.23 89.57 25.76
CA LEU A 621 -10.16 90.05 24.89
C LEU A 621 -9.33 91.05 25.70
N MET A 622 -8.07 90.70 26.02
CA MET A 622 -7.10 91.59 26.65
C MET A 622 -6.90 92.83 25.76
N THR A 623 -7.48 93.96 26.12
CA THR A 623 -7.01 95.26 25.64
C THR A 623 -5.78 95.64 26.46
N THR A 624 -4.65 95.88 25.77
CA THR A 624 -3.41 96.37 26.37
C THR A 624 -3.65 97.73 27.04
N SER A 625 -3.70 97.76 28.37
CA SER A 625 -3.54 99.00 29.13
C SER A 625 -2.10 99.11 29.63
N ASP A 626 -1.62 100.36 29.76
CA ASP A 626 -0.31 100.68 30.34
C ASP A 626 -0.26 100.47 31.87
N LEU A 627 -1.30 99.83 32.43
CA LEU A 627 -1.41 99.50 33.84
C LEU A 627 -0.75 98.15 34.13
N GLN A 628 -0.10 98.06 35.28
CA GLN A 628 0.58 96.87 35.77
C GLN A 628 0.20 96.63 37.24
N VAL A 629 0.26 95.35 37.65
CA VAL A 629 0.07 94.94 39.04
C VAL A 629 1.37 94.39 39.62
N TYR A 630 1.74 94.84 40.82
CA TYR A 630 2.97 94.43 41.48
C TYR A 630 2.85 94.57 43.00
N PRO A 631 3.49 93.73 43.84
CA PRO A 631 4.17 92.50 43.47
C PRO A 631 3.17 91.43 43.04
N ASN A 632 3.52 90.66 42.02
CA ASN A 632 2.73 89.52 41.56
C ASN A 632 3.71 88.38 41.22
N PRO A 633 3.87 87.36 42.09
CA PRO A 633 2.98 87.00 43.19
C PRO A 633 2.96 87.98 44.37
N VAL A 634 1.78 88.16 44.97
CA VAL A 634 1.56 89.03 46.14
C VAL A 634 1.51 88.19 47.41
N LEU A 635 2.08 88.71 48.51
CA LEU A 635 1.97 88.12 49.85
C LEU A 635 0.93 88.81 50.73
N LYS A 636 0.90 90.16 50.73
CA LYS A 636 0.05 90.96 51.63
C LYS A 636 -0.61 92.14 50.94
N GLU A 637 0.14 92.93 50.19
CA GLU A 637 -0.39 94.12 49.50
C GLU A 637 -0.02 94.11 48.02
N LEU A 638 -1.01 94.33 47.17
CA LEU A 638 -0.88 94.46 45.72
C LEU A 638 -1.08 95.92 45.31
N PHE A 639 -0.22 96.42 44.43
CA PHE A 639 -0.28 97.77 43.89
C PHE A 639 -0.64 97.74 42.41
N VAL A 640 -1.40 98.73 41.97
CA VAL A 640 -1.67 99.00 40.55
C VAL A 640 -0.90 100.26 40.17
N VAL A 641 -0.05 100.19 39.14
CA VAL A 641 0.82 101.27 38.70
C VAL A 641 0.74 101.43 37.18
N GLY A 642 0.85 102.65 36.64
CA GLY A 642 0.87 102.88 35.20
C GLY A 642 0.25 104.23 34.77
N ASP A 643 0.51 104.61 33.53
CA ASP A 643 -0.04 105.82 32.91
C ASP A 643 -1.54 105.61 32.65
N GLY A 644 -2.39 106.46 33.27
CA GLY A 644 -3.85 106.35 33.19
C GLY A 644 -4.56 106.13 34.54
N LEU A 645 -3.82 106.00 35.64
CA LEU A 645 -4.42 106.00 36.98
C LEU A 645 -4.86 107.41 37.37
N THR A 646 -6.17 107.56 37.61
CA THR A 646 -6.76 108.77 38.19
C THR A 646 -7.34 108.46 39.57
N PRO A 647 -7.48 109.45 40.46
CA PRO A 647 -8.10 109.25 41.78
C PRO A 647 -9.56 108.75 41.76
N GLU A 648 -10.18 108.62 40.58
CA GLU A 648 -11.57 108.15 40.40
C GLU A 648 -11.66 106.70 39.94
N CYS A 649 -10.54 106.05 39.59
CA CYS A 649 -10.54 104.68 39.10
C CYS A 649 -10.97 103.68 40.19
N LYS A 650 -11.88 102.77 39.82
CA LYS A 650 -12.41 101.71 40.68
C LYS A 650 -11.94 100.36 40.17
N GLY A 651 -11.77 99.41 41.09
CA GLY A 651 -11.40 98.03 40.76
C GLY A 651 -12.33 96.99 41.39
N LYS A 652 -12.30 95.76 40.89
CA LYS A 652 -13.02 94.62 41.47
C LYS A 652 -12.12 93.40 41.48
N LEU A 653 -12.03 92.71 42.62
CA LEU A 653 -11.24 91.49 42.75
C LEU A 653 -12.16 90.27 42.81
N TYR A 654 -11.90 89.29 41.96
CA TYR A 654 -12.62 88.02 41.89
C TYR A 654 -11.68 86.86 42.23
N ASP A 655 -12.20 85.80 42.85
CA ASP A 655 -11.47 84.53 42.96
C ASP A 655 -11.52 83.75 41.63
N SER A 656 -10.82 82.60 41.60
CA SER A 656 -10.78 81.71 40.43
C SER A 656 -12.12 81.09 40.05
N SER A 657 -13.12 81.11 40.95
CA SER A 657 -14.50 80.68 40.66
C SER A 657 -15.37 81.79 40.07
N GLY A 658 -14.85 83.03 40.00
CA GLY A 658 -15.59 84.20 39.51
C GLY A 658 -16.43 84.88 40.58
N ARG A 659 -16.30 84.51 41.86
CA ARG A 659 -16.97 85.20 42.97
C ARG A 659 -16.28 86.53 43.25
N LEU A 660 -17.07 87.61 43.32
CA LEU A 660 -16.58 88.92 43.74
C LEU A 660 -16.15 88.87 45.21
N ILE A 661 -14.88 89.12 45.47
CA ILE A 661 -14.31 89.16 46.82
C ILE A 661 -14.54 90.55 47.42
N PHE A 662 -14.11 91.61 46.73
CA PHE A 662 -14.39 92.99 47.14
C PHE A 662 -14.19 93.99 46.00
N GLU A 663 -14.75 95.20 46.19
CA GLU A 663 -14.59 96.35 45.30
C GLU A 663 -13.58 97.36 45.86
N ILE A 664 -12.71 97.88 44.99
CA ILE A 664 -11.71 98.89 45.29
C ILE A 664 -12.26 100.24 44.88
N LYS A 665 -12.52 101.10 45.87
CA LYS A 665 -13.20 102.39 45.65
C LYS A 665 -12.28 103.48 45.08
N ASN A 666 -10.97 103.38 45.32
CA ASN A 666 -9.96 104.26 44.76
C ASN A 666 -8.70 103.43 44.52
N ILE A 667 -8.20 103.39 43.28
CA ILE A 667 -7.04 102.54 42.92
C ILE A 667 -5.69 103.15 43.33
N ASN A 668 -5.68 104.39 43.87
CA ASN A 668 -4.46 105.03 44.38
C ASN A 668 -3.98 104.46 45.74
N GLN A 669 -4.68 103.47 46.28
CA GLN A 669 -4.36 102.78 47.53
C GLN A 669 -3.91 101.33 47.23
N SER A 670 -3.10 100.75 48.12
CA SER A 670 -2.76 99.33 48.02
C SER A 670 -3.99 98.44 48.24
N VAL A 671 -4.05 97.33 47.52
CA VAL A 671 -5.07 96.31 47.68
C VAL A 671 -4.59 95.30 48.71
N ASN A 672 -5.28 95.23 49.86
CA ASN A 672 -4.95 94.27 50.91
C ASN A 672 -5.42 92.86 50.53
N MET A 673 -4.46 91.96 50.39
CA MET A 673 -4.62 90.57 50.00
C MET A 673 -4.32 89.60 51.16
N SER A 674 -3.98 90.09 52.36
CA SER A 674 -3.46 89.25 53.45
C SER A 674 -4.50 88.30 54.05
N GLY A 675 -5.79 88.61 53.91
CA GLY A 675 -6.90 87.79 54.40
C GLY A 675 -7.38 86.71 53.42
N LEU A 676 -6.75 86.62 52.24
CA LEU A 676 -7.16 85.72 51.17
C LEU A 676 -6.30 84.45 51.16
N THR A 677 -6.91 83.32 50.80
CA THR A 677 -6.20 82.04 50.63
C THR A 677 -5.24 82.10 49.44
N ASN A 678 -4.19 81.29 49.49
CA ASN A 678 -3.26 81.17 48.37
C ASN A 678 -3.98 80.62 47.14
N GLY A 679 -3.70 81.21 45.97
CA GLY A 679 -4.43 80.88 44.75
C GLY A 679 -4.38 81.98 43.69
N ILE A 680 -5.13 81.77 42.61
CA ILE A 680 -5.27 82.71 41.51
C ILE A 680 -6.51 83.57 41.73
N TYR A 681 -6.34 84.88 41.58
CA TYR A 681 -7.39 85.90 41.60
C TYR A 681 -7.35 86.70 40.30
N PHE A 682 -8.47 87.34 39.98
CA PHE A 682 -8.59 88.23 38.83
C PHE A 682 -8.98 89.62 39.29
N LEU A 683 -8.08 90.59 39.10
CA LEU A 683 -8.33 92.00 39.39
C LEU A 683 -8.76 92.71 38.11
N ILE A 684 -9.90 93.39 38.15
CA ILE A 684 -10.41 94.20 37.04
C ILE A 684 -10.30 95.68 37.41
N VAL A 685 -9.67 96.50 36.57
CA VAL A 685 -9.54 97.96 36.72
C VAL A 685 -9.76 98.62 35.35
N ASN A 686 -10.75 99.52 35.24
CA ASN A 686 -11.10 100.22 33.99
C ASN A 686 -11.08 99.26 32.78
N ASP A 687 -11.84 98.17 32.88
CA ASP A 687 -11.99 97.11 31.87
C ASP A 687 -10.72 96.29 31.55
N SER A 688 -9.58 96.60 32.19
CA SER A 688 -8.35 95.81 32.13
C SER A 688 -8.33 94.73 33.20
N VAL A 689 -7.76 93.57 32.88
CA VAL A 689 -7.89 92.36 33.69
C VAL A 689 -6.51 91.79 33.98
N PHE A 690 -6.22 91.68 35.26
CA PHE A 690 -4.93 91.23 35.77
C PHE A 690 -5.11 89.90 36.50
N LYS A 691 -4.37 88.88 36.05
CA LYS A 691 -4.19 87.66 36.82
C LYS A 691 -3.27 87.97 38.00
N VAL A 692 -3.74 87.75 39.21
CA VAL A 692 -2.99 87.96 40.46
C VAL A 692 -2.77 86.61 41.13
N VAL A 693 -1.51 86.28 41.40
CA VAL A 693 -1.12 85.08 42.14
C VAL A 693 -0.89 85.45 43.59
N LYS A 694 -1.68 84.89 44.51
CA LYS A 694 -1.52 85.05 45.96
C LYS A 694 -0.71 83.87 46.49
N ASN A 695 0.47 84.17 47.06
CA ASN A 695 1.36 83.20 47.70
C ASN A 695 1.35 83.31 49.22
#